data_AF-A0A8B8X0H9-F1
#
_entry.id   AF-A0A8B8X0H9-F1
#
_cell.length_a   1.000
_cell.length_b   1.000
_cell.length_c   1.000
_cell.angle_alpha   90.00
_cell.angle_beta   90.00
_cell.angle_gamma   90.00
#
_symmetry.space_group_name_H-M   'P 1'
#
loop_
_entity.id
_entity.type
_entity.pdbx_description
1 polymer ?
#
loop_
_entity_poly.entity_id
_entity_poly.type
_entity_poly.pdbx_seq_one_letter_code
_entity_poly.pdbx_strand_id
1 'polypeptide(L)'
;MAALPWCQKQTVSPDSRDCHLPPQGSRTLKGCCPWLTAIFRLQDDQIMEWCGEDATHYLSFQRHIIFLLVVVSFLSLCVILPVNLSGSLLDKDPYSFGRTTVANLQTDNDLLWLHTVFSILYLILTVGFMRHHTQSIKYKEENLVRRTLFITGLPRDAKKETVESHFQDAYPTCEVVEVQLCYNVAKLIYLCRERKKTEKSLTYYTNLQVKTGQRTLINPKPCGQFCCCEVQGCEWEDAISYYTHMKDRLMERITEEECRVQDQSLGMAFVTFQEKSMATYILKDFNACKCQGLQCKSDPQPSSHSRELCVPKWTVSFAAYPEDICWKNLSIQGLRWWFQWLGINFTLSLGLFFLTTPSIILSTMDKFNVTKPIHALNDPIISQFFPTLLLWSFSALLPTVVYYSTLLERHWTKSGENRIMMTKVYIFLIFMVLILPSLGLTSLDFFFRWLFDKTSSEASIRLECVFLPDQGAFFVNYVIASAFIGNGMELLRLPGLILYTFRMVMAKTAADRRNIKQNQAFEYEFGAMYAWMLCVFTVIMAYSITCPIIVPFGLIYILLKHMVDRHNLYFAYLPAKLEKRIHFAAVNQALAAPILCLFWLYFFSFLRLGLKAPLTLFTFLALLLTILVCLAYTCFGCFKHLSPLNYKTEESASDKGSEAGAHVPSPFTSYVPRILNSLSSEKTALSPQQQQTYGAIHNISGTVPGQCLDQSPVDSVAAACQEA
;
A
#
# COMPACT_ATOMS: atom_id res chain seq x y z
N MET A 1 19.48 -42.21 -8.13
CA MET A 1 19.09 -41.95 -9.53
C MET A 1 17.58 -41.73 -9.56
N ALA A 2 17.10 -40.75 -10.34
CA ALA A 2 15.76 -40.14 -10.36
C ALA A 2 15.52 -39.06 -9.28
N ALA A 3 15.89 -37.81 -9.62
CA ALA A 3 15.65 -36.59 -8.88
C ALA A 3 14.53 -35.77 -9.54
N LEU A 4 13.60 -35.30 -8.71
CA LEU A 4 12.47 -34.43 -9.03
C LEU A 4 12.92 -32.96 -9.22
N PRO A 5 12.30 -32.19 -10.14
CA PRO A 5 12.66 -30.80 -10.42
C PRO A 5 11.65 -29.81 -9.82
N TRP A 6 11.92 -29.17 -8.68
CA TRP A 6 11.12 -28.00 -8.20
C TRP A 6 11.89 -27.02 -7.30
N CYS A 7 13.21 -26.91 -7.49
CA CYS A 7 14.07 -26.05 -6.68
C CYS A 7 14.70 -24.93 -7.51
N GLN A 8 13.93 -23.94 -7.96
CA GLN A 8 14.50 -22.78 -8.67
C GLN A 8 13.72 -21.46 -8.60
N LYS A 9 12.90 -21.22 -7.55
CA LYS A 9 12.10 -19.97 -7.49
C LYS A 9 12.44 -18.95 -6.40
N GLN A 10 13.41 -19.18 -5.50
CA GLN A 10 13.77 -18.16 -4.49
C GLN A 10 15.28 -17.90 -4.29
N THR A 11 16.15 -18.55 -5.06
CA THR A 11 17.60 -18.28 -5.12
C THR A 11 18.05 -18.01 -6.55
N VAL A 12 17.43 -17.03 -7.21
CA VAL A 12 17.92 -16.58 -8.52
C VAL A 12 18.88 -15.41 -8.32
N SER A 13 20.17 -15.72 -8.46
CA SER A 13 21.23 -14.76 -8.78
C SER A 13 20.76 -13.82 -9.91
N PRO A 14 21.04 -12.50 -9.87
CA PRO A 14 20.57 -11.58 -10.91
C PRO A 14 21.13 -11.86 -12.31
N ASP A 15 22.11 -12.75 -12.44
CA ASP A 15 22.80 -13.06 -13.71
C ASP A 15 22.06 -14.06 -14.61
N SER A 16 20.81 -14.43 -14.30
CA SER A 16 19.94 -15.17 -15.24
C SER A 16 18.66 -14.40 -15.63
N ARG A 17 18.61 -13.11 -15.32
CA ARG A 17 17.60 -12.20 -15.90
C ARG A 17 18.14 -11.57 -17.18
N ASP A 18 18.48 -12.41 -18.15
CA ASP A 18 18.28 -12.00 -19.53
C ASP A 18 16.78 -11.87 -19.75
N CYS A 19 16.42 -10.86 -20.55
CA CYS A 19 15.08 -10.35 -20.73
C CYS A 19 14.09 -11.43 -21.22
N HIS A 20 13.44 -12.16 -20.31
CA HIS A 20 12.14 -12.76 -20.61
C HIS A 20 11.08 -11.70 -20.41
N LEU A 21 11.00 -10.80 -21.41
CA LEU A 21 9.72 -10.20 -21.79
C LEU A 21 8.68 -11.32 -21.94
N PRO A 22 7.38 -11.05 -21.68
CA PRO A 22 6.32 -12.00 -22.02
C PRO A 22 6.48 -12.43 -23.49
N PRO A 23 6.08 -13.66 -23.86
CA PRO A 23 6.26 -14.15 -25.22
C PRO A 23 5.74 -13.10 -26.19
N GLN A 24 6.62 -12.62 -27.08
CA GLN A 24 6.28 -11.76 -28.21
C GLN A 24 5.44 -12.57 -29.20
N GLY A 25 4.22 -12.91 -28.79
CA GLY A 25 3.17 -13.52 -29.59
C GLY A 25 2.17 -12.45 -30.02
N SER A 26 2.63 -11.33 -30.58
CA SER A 26 1.77 -10.54 -31.47
C SER A 26 2.62 -9.82 -32.51
N ARG A 27 2.39 -10.23 -33.76
CA ARG A 27 2.86 -9.56 -34.96
C ARG A 27 2.57 -8.05 -34.83
N THR A 28 3.63 -7.25 -34.90
CA THR A 28 3.68 -5.88 -35.44
C THR A 28 2.32 -5.21 -35.71
N LEU A 29 1.70 -4.62 -34.69
CA LEU A 29 0.77 -3.51 -34.88
C LEU A 29 1.58 -2.21 -34.89
N LYS A 30 1.95 -1.75 -36.10
CA LYS A 30 2.45 -0.39 -36.33
C LYS A 30 1.32 0.61 -36.02
N GLY A 31 1.40 1.26 -34.87
CA GLY A 31 0.52 2.35 -34.44
C GLY A 31 1.15 3.08 -33.24
N CYS A 32 0.75 4.32 -32.97
CA CYS A 32 1.37 5.18 -31.94
C CYS A 32 1.17 4.65 -30.50
N CYS A 33 0.22 3.73 -30.25
CA CYS A 33 -0.12 3.23 -28.92
C CYS A 33 -0.46 1.71 -28.88
N PRO A 34 0.46 0.78 -29.22
CA PRO A 34 0.19 -0.67 -29.15
C PRO A 34 -0.10 -1.13 -27.71
N TRP A 35 0.52 -0.45 -26.73
CA TRP A 35 0.29 -0.66 -25.30
C TRP A 35 -1.18 -0.47 -24.91
N LEU A 36 -1.89 0.48 -25.54
CA LEU A 36 -3.29 0.75 -25.26
C LEU A 36 -4.19 -0.41 -25.69
N THR A 37 -3.92 -0.98 -26.87
CA THR A 37 -4.64 -2.17 -27.35
C THR A 37 -4.31 -3.42 -26.53
N ALA A 38 -3.10 -3.52 -25.99
CA ALA A 38 -2.72 -4.62 -25.12
C ALA A 38 -3.52 -4.61 -23.79
N ILE A 39 -3.77 -3.43 -23.21
CA ILE A 39 -4.54 -3.29 -21.96
C ILE A 39 -5.93 -3.92 -22.09
N PHE A 40 -6.64 -3.64 -23.19
CA PHE A 40 -7.98 -4.17 -23.43
C PHE A 40 -8.01 -5.67 -23.77
N ARG A 41 -6.89 -6.23 -24.25
CA ARG A 41 -6.78 -7.66 -24.59
C ARG A 41 -6.36 -8.54 -23.42
N LEU A 42 -5.76 -7.98 -22.37
CA LEU A 42 -5.41 -8.75 -21.19
C LEU A 42 -6.65 -9.41 -20.58
N GLN A 43 -6.53 -10.65 -20.14
CA GLN A 43 -7.61 -11.34 -19.43
C GLN A 43 -7.37 -11.27 -17.92
N ASP A 44 -8.46 -11.24 -17.13
CA ASP A 44 -8.39 -11.20 -15.67
C ASP A 44 -7.63 -12.43 -15.10
N ASP A 45 -7.72 -13.59 -15.75
CA ASP A 45 -7.01 -14.83 -15.38
C ASP A 45 -5.49 -14.67 -15.48
N GLN A 46 -5.01 -13.98 -16.53
CA GLN A 46 -3.59 -13.67 -16.70
C GLN A 46 -3.09 -12.70 -15.64
N ILE A 47 -3.93 -11.73 -15.25
CA ILE A 47 -3.59 -10.78 -14.18
C ILE A 47 -3.52 -11.53 -12.85
N MET A 48 -4.42 -12.47 -12.60
CA MET A 48 -4.39 -13.29 -11.38
C MET A 48 -3.09 -14.09 -11.26
N GLU A 49 -2.67 -14.77 -12.34
CA GLU A 49 -1.48 -15.61 -12.34
C GLU A 49 -0.18 -14.80 -12.19
N TRP A 50 -0.10 -13.62 -12.82
CA TRP A 50 1.14 -12.83 -12.90
C TRP A 50 1.26 -11.78 -11.78
N CYS A 51 0.16 -11.12 -11.43
CA CYS A 51 0.12 -10.02 -10.47
C CYS A 51 -0.41 -10.44 -9.08
N GLY A 52 -1.07 -11.59 -8.97
CA GLY A 52 -1.64 -12.12 -7.73
C GLY A 52 -3.11 -11.73 -7.48
N GLU A 53 -3.71 -12.35 -6.46
CA GLU A 53 -5.14 -12.19 -6.11
C GLU A 53 -5.49 -10.74 -5.74
N ASP A 54 -4.65 -10.05 -4.97
CA ASP A 54 -4.94 -8.69 -4.49
C ASP A 54 -5.04 -7.67 -5.63
N ALA A 55 -4.26 -7.84 -6.70
CA ALA A 55 -4.36 -7.00 -7.90
C ALA A 55 -5.71 -7.17 -8.60
N THR A 56 -6.22 -8.41 -8.69
CA THR A 56 -7.53 -8.69 -9.29
C THR A 56 -8.68 -8.12 -8.46
N HIS A 57 -8.60 -8.23 -7.13
CA HIS A 57 -9.59 -7.64 -6.23
C HIS A 57 -9.60 -6.11 -6.31
N TYR A 58 -8.42 -5.48 -6.40
CA TYR A 58 -8.28 -4.04 -6.63
C TYR A 58 -8.93 -3.58 -7.94
N LEU A 59 -8.64 -4.24 -9.06
CA LEU A 59 -9.23 -3.91 -10.35
C LEU A 59 -10.74 -4.20 -10.40
N SER A 60 -11.19 -5.28 -9.75
CA SER A 60 -12.62 -5.58 -9.59
C SER A 60 -13.35 -4.49 -8.82
N PHE A 61 -12.74 -3.97 -7.74
CA PHE A 61 -13.30 -2.87 -6.95
C PHE A 61 -13.49 -1.61 -7.81
N GLN A 62 -12.49 -1.24 -8.60
CA GLN A 62 -12.58 -0.12 -9.54
C GLN A 62 -13.73 -0.26 -10.54
N ARG A 63 -13.93 -1.46 -11.10
CA ARG A 63 -15.05 -1.72 -12.03
C ARG A 63 -16.41 -1.47 -11.37
N HIS A 64 -16.59 -1.88 -10.12
CA HIS A 64 -17.84 -1.64 -9.38
C HIS A 64 -18.06 -0.14 -9.13
N ILE A 65 -17.01 0.63 -8.84
CA ILE A 65 -17.10 2.10 -8.73
C ILE A 65 -17.44 2.73 -10.09
N ILE A 66 -16.85 2.25 -11.19
CA ILE A 66 -17.18 2.72 -12.54
C ILE A 66 -18.67 2.51 -12.83
N PHE A 67 -19.20 1.30 -12.61
CA PHE A 67 -20.63 1.03 -12.83
C PHE A 67 -21.53 1.92 -11.95
N LEU A 68 -21.17 2.10 -10.68
CA LEU A 68 -21.87 3.03 -9.79
C LEU A 68 -21.86 4.47 -10.34
N LEU A 69 -20.70 4.97 -10.76
CA LEU A 69 -20.57 6.33 -11.30
C LEU A 69 -21.28 6.51 -12.65
N VAL A 70 -21.39 5.48 -13.48
CA VAL A 70 -22.22 5.53 -14.70
C VAL A 70 -23.68 5.77 -14.35
N VAL A 71 -24.23 5.02 -13.39
CA VAL A 71 -25.62 5.18 -12.94
C VAL A 71 -25.83 6.56 -12.30
N VAL A 72 -24.92 6.97 -11.41
CA VAL A 72 -24.97 8.28 -10.76
C VAL A 72 -24.83 9.42 -11.77
N SER A 73 -23.96 9.28 -12.78
CA SER A 73 -23.81 10.28 -13.84
C SER A 73 -25.07 10.43 -14.67
N PHE A 74 -25.74 9.34 -15.02
CA PHE A 74 -27.00 9.37 -15.74
C PHE A 74 -28.09 10.10 -14.91
N LEU A 75 -28.24 9.74 -13.64
CA LEU A 75 -29.22 10.38 -12.74
C LEU A 75 -28.92 11.87 -12.51
N SER A 76 -27.66 12.24 -12.28
CA SER A 76 -27.25 13.63 -12.07
C SER A 76 -27.46 14.49 -13.32
N LEU A 77 -27.17 13.98 -14.52
CA LEU A 77 -27.29 14.77 -15.76
C LEU A 77 -28.71 14.81 -16.32
N CYS A 78 -29.47 13.72 -16.22
CA CYS A 78 -30.82 13.65 -16.80
C CYS A 78 -31.90 14.20 -15.87
N VAL A 79 -31.67 14.24 -14.56
CA VAL A 79 -32.68 14.68 -13.59
C VAL A 79 -32.24 15.92 -12.81
N ILE A 80 -31.10 15.84 -12.09
CA ILE A 80 -30.69 16.92 -11.17
C ILE A 80 -30.27 18.19 -11.93
N LEU A 81 -29.48 18.05 -13.00
CA LEU A 81 -28.99 19.19 -13.76
C LEU A 81 -30.13 20.02 -14.42
N PRO A 82 -31.11 19.44 -15.13
CA PRO A 82 -32.26 20.18 -15.65
C PRO A 82 -33.05 20.91 -14.55
N VAL A 83 -33.21 20.28 -13.39
CA VAL A 83 -33.89 20.88 -12.24
C VAL A 83 -33.11 22.10 -11.74
N ASN A 84 -31.78 22.01 -11.60
CA ASN A 84 -30.96 23.15 -11.22
C ASN A 84 -31.04 24.31 -12.23
N LEU A 85 -31.03 23.99 -13.53
CA LEU A 85 -31.14 24.98 -14.60
C LEU A 85 -32.53 25.66 -14.67
N SER A 86 -33.58 25.02 -14.16
CA SER A 86 -34.92 25.61 -14.07
C SER A 86 -35.04 26.74 -13.05
N GLY A 87 -34.07 26.85 -12.14
CA GLY A 87 -34.02 27.92 -11.14
C GLY A 87 -33.79 29.31 -11.76
N SER A 88 -34.23 30.34 -11.05
CA SER A 88 -34.19 31.73 -11.51
C SER A 88 -33.53 32.70 -10.52
N LEU A 89 -32.78 32.21 -9.53
CA LEU A 89 -32.13 33.07 -8.53
C LEU A 89 -30.86 33.76 -9.02
N LEU A 90 -30.11 33.13 -9.93
CA LEU A 90 -28.87 33.69 -10.47
C LEU A 90 -29.15 34.39 -11.80
N ASP A 91 -28.34 35.40 -12.12
CA ASP A 91 -28.47 36.18 -13.36
C ASP A 91 -28.50 35.28 -14.61
N LYS A 92 -29.28 35.70 -15.62
CA LYS A 92 -29.54 34.93 -16.85
C LYS A 92 -28.34 34.84 -17.78
N ASP A 93 -27.16 35.25 -17.34
CA ASP A 93 -25.93 35.12 -18.11
C ASP A 93 -25.66 33.64 -18.43
N PRO A 94 -25.50 33.28 -19.72
CA PRO A 94 -25.27 31.89 -20.12
C PRO A 94 -23.89 31.37 -19.69
N TYR A 95 -22.98 32.26 -19.29
CA TYR A 95 -21.62 31.91 -18.85
C TYR A 95 -21.49 31.71 -17.33
N SER A 96 -22.55 31.96 -16.56
CA SER A 96 -22.51 31.80 -15.10
C SER A 96 -22.61 30.32 -14.69
N PHE A 97 -21.50 29.77 -14.19
CA PHE A 97 -21.41 28.37 -13.74
C PHE A 97 -22.44 28.04 -12.65
N GLY A 98 -22.80 29.02 -11.81
CA GLY A 98 -23.74 28.83 -10.70
C GLY A 98 -25.12 28.35 -11.11
N ARG A 99 -25.56 28.63 -12.35
CA ARG A 99 -26.85 28.18 -12.88
C ARG A 99 -26.98 26.65 -12.91
N THR A 100 -25.86 25.95 -13.00
CA THR A 100 -25.80 24.48 -13.06
C THR A 100 -25.88 23.82 -11.68
N THR A 101 -25.84 24.63 -10.62
CA THR A 101 -25.77 24.18 -9.22
C THR A 101 -27.09 24.41 -8.49
N VAL A 102 -27.25 23.72 -7.37
CA VAL A 102 -28.43 23.86 -6.48
C VAL A 102 -28.63 25.31 -5.98
N ALA A 103 -27.59 26.17 -6.04
CA ALA A 103 -27.68 27.57 -5.65
C ALA A 103 -28.68 28.37 -6.51
N ASN A 104 -28.95 27.94 -7.75
CA ASN A 104 -29.87 28.62 -8.65
C ASN A 104 -31.36 28.46 -8.28
N LEU A 105 -31.72 27.48 -7.43
CA LEU A 105 -33.10 27.17 -7.05
C LEU A 105 -33.63 28.05 -5.92
N GLN A 106 -34.85 28.59 -6.04
CA GLN A 106 -35.49 29.38 -4.98
C GLN A 106 -35.76 28.56 -3.69
N THR A 107 -35.78 29.22 -2.54
CA THR A 107 -35.91 28.61 -1.21
C THR A 107 -37.31 28.10 -0.88
N ASP A 108 -38.33 28.60 -1.57
CA ASP A 108 -39.74 28.25 -1.42
C ASP A 108 -40.20 27.10 -2.36
N ASN A 109 -39.29 26.59 -3.19
CA ASN A 109 -39.63 25.61 -4.21
C ASN A 109 -39.50 24.16 -3.72
N ASP A 110 -40.54 23.35 -3.91
CA ASP A 110 -40.58 21.92 -3.56
C ASP A 110 -39.52 21.08 -4.31
N LEU A 111 -38.91 21.61 -5.38
CA LEU A 111 -37.83 20.96 -6.13
C LEU A 111 -36.57 20.67 -5.29
N LEU A 112 -36.39 21.34 -4.15
CA LEU A 112 -35.31 21.03 -3.20
C LEU A 112 -35.45 19.62 -2.59
N TRP A 113 -36.67 19.10 -2.44
CA TRP A 113 -36.90 17.73 -1.95
C TRP A 113 -36.32 16.66 -2.86
N LEU A 114 -36.28 16.91 -4.16
CA LEU A 114 -35.70 16.00 -5.14
C LEU A 114 -34.23 15.69 -4.80
N HIS A 115 -33.47 16.70 -4.39
CA HIS A 115 -32.04 16.55 -4.05
C HIS A 115 -31.84 15.62 -2.85
N THR A 116 -32.75 15.68 -1.87
CA THR A 116 -32.70 14.79 -0.70
C THR A 116 -33.16 13.36 -1.03
N VAL A 117 -34.14 13.19 -1.91
CA VAL A 117 -34.55 11.85 -2.36
C VAL A 117 -33.41 11.18 -3.14
N PHE A 118 -32.74 11.91 -4.03
CA PHE A 118 -31.62 11.40 -4.81
C PHE A 118 -30.38 11.10 -3.95
N SER A 119 -30.14 11.82 -2.84
CA SER A 119 -29.03 11.50 -1.94
C SER A 119 -29.24 10.18 -1.20
N ILE A 120 -30.47 9.89 -0.77
CA ILE A 120 -30.83 8.60 -0.19
C ILE A 120 -30.72 7.49 -1.25
N LEU A 121 -31.16 7.75 -2.48
CA LEU A 121 -30.99 6.82 -3.60
C LEU A 121 -29.52 6.51 -3.87
N TYR A 122 -28.64 7.52 -3.87
CA TYR A 122 -27.20 7.35 -4.08
C TYR A 122 -26.56 6.52 -2.96
N LEU A 123 -27.02 6.71 -1.71
CA LEU A 123 -26.59 5.86 -0.60
C LEU A 123 -27.01 4.39 -0.82
N ILE A 124 -28.28 4.13 -1.17
CA ILE A 124 -28.78 2.77 -1.41
C ILE A 124 -28.01 2.10 -2.56
N LEU A 125 -27.81 2.82 -3.66
CA LEU A 125 -27.02 2.34 -4.81
C LEU A 125 -25.60 1.99 -4.38
N THR A 126 -24.91 2.91 -3.67
CA THR A 126 -23.54 2.68 -3.20
C THR A 126 -23.46 1.43 -2.31
N VAL A 127 -24.36 1.28 -1.34
CA VAL A 127 -24.43 0.10 -0.48
C VAL A 127 -24.67 -1.19 -1.29
N GLY A 128 -25.58 -1.15 -2.26
CA GLY A 128 -25.88 -2.29 -3.14
C GLY A 128 -24.66 -2.75 -3.95
N PHE A 129 -23.99 -1.82 -4.65
CA PHE A 129 -22.80 -2.13 -5.43
C PHE A 129 -21.62 -2.60 -4.56
N MET A 130 -21.41 -1.96 -3.41
CA MET A 130 -20.35 -2.36 -2.46
C MET A 130 -20.60 -3.75 -1.85
N ARG A 131 -21.87 -4.08 -1.53
CA ARG A 131 -22.24 -5.42 -1.06
C ARG A 131 -22.02 -6.48 -2.13
N HIS A 132 -22.39 -6.19 -3.39
CA HIS A 132 -22.13 -7.09 -4.51
C HIS A 132 -20.63 -7.35 -4.69
N HIS A 133 -19.80 -6.30 -4.64
CA HIS A 133 -18.34 -6.45 -4.71
C HIS A 133 -17.82 -7.32 -3.55
N THR A 134 -18.27 -7.06 -2.33
CA THR A 134 -17.88 -7.81 -1.13
C THR A 134 -18.18 -9.31 -1.27
N GLN A 135 -19.33 -9.66 -1.86
CA GLN A 135 -19.71 -11.05 -2.14
C GLN A 135 -18.89 -11.70 -3.26
N SER A 136 -18.34 -10.90 -4.18
CA SER A 136 -17.49 -11.39 -5.27
C SER A 136 -16.06 -11.74 -4.82
N ILE A 137 -15.62 -11.25 -3.67
CA ILE A 137 -14.29 -11.53 -3.12
C ILE A 137 -14.27 -12.95 -2.54
N LYS A 138 -13.63 -13.88 -3.26
CA LYS A 138 -13.34 -15.25 -2.79
C LYS A 138 -11.84 -15.40 -2.57
N TYR A 139 -11.43 -15.54 -1.31
CA TYR A 139 -10.03 -15.87 -0.95
C TYR A 139 -9.90 -17.37 -0.76
N LYS A 140 -8.87 -17.97 -1.36
CA LYS A 140 -8.52 -19.36 -1.07
C LYS A 140 -7.83 -19.41 0.30
N GLU A 141 -8.41 -20.13 1.25
CA GLU A 141 -7.79 -20.28 2.58
C GLU A 141 -6.55 -21.17 2.48
N GLU A 142 -5.36 -20.60 2.64
CA GLU A 142 -4.14 -21.39 2.80
C GLU A 142 -4.06 -21.94 4.24
N ASN A 143 -4.16 -23.26 4.39
CA ASN A 143 -4.13 -23.96 5.68
C ASN A 143 -2.83 -23.71 6.49
N LEU A 144 -1.72 -23.40 5.80
CA LEU A 144 -0.38 -23.25 6.38
C LEU A 144 -0.23 -22.10 7.38
N VAL A 145 -0.91 -20.96 7.16
CA VAL A 145 -0.77 -19.80 8.07
C VAL A 145 -1.66 -19.95 9.30
N ARG A 146 -2.81 -20.59 9.14
CA ARG A 146 -3.79 -20.75 10.22
C ARG A 146 -3.42 -21.84 11.24
N ARG A 147 -2.38 -22.63 10.98
CA ARG A 147 -1.82 -23.57 11.97
C ARG A 147 -0.69 -22.96 12.82
N THR A 148 -0.26 -21.73 12.54
CA THR A 148 0.80 -21.05 13.29
C THR A 148 0.21 -19.92 14.14
N LEU A 149 0.57 -19.90 15.42
CA LEU A 149 0.22 -18.84 16.36
C LEU A 149 1.41 -17.89 16.55
N PHE A 150 1.12 -16.60 16.54
CA PHE A 150 2.03 -15.54 16.93
C PHE A 150 1.73 -15.13 18.37
N ILE A 151 2.73 -15.31 19.23
CA ILE A 151 2.64 -15.08 20.67
C ILE A 151 3.56 -13.91 21.03
N THR A 152 3.03 -12.96 21.80
CA THR A 152 3.77 -11.81 22.34
C THR A 152 3.62 -11.76 23.85
N GLY A 153 4.60 -11.18 24.55
CA GLY A 153 4.60 -11.08 26.01
C GLY A 153 5.37 -12.20 26.72
N LEU A 154 6.21 -12.94 25.99
CA LEU A 154 7.15 -13.89 26.59
C LEU A 154 8.25 -13.12 27.36
N PRO A 155 8.78 -13.70 28.45
CA PRO A 155 9.93 -13.15 29.13
C PRO A 155 11.17 -13.25 28.21
N ARG A 156 12.14 -12.33 28.36
CA ARG A 156 13.28 -12.21 27.43
C ARG A 156 14.30 -13.34 27.59
N ASP A 157 14.28 -14.03 28.70
CA ASP A 157 15.08 -15.21 29.02
C ASP A 157 14.38 -16.52 28.62
N ALA A 158 13.20 -16.46 27.99
CA ALA A 158 12.49 -17.65 27.53
C ALA A 158 13.32 -18.45 26.51
N LYS A 159 13.49 -19.74 26.80
CA LYS A 159 14.13 -20.70 25.88
C LYS A 159 13.09 -21.42 25.04
N LYS A 160 13.53 -21.94 23.89
CA LYS A 160 12.66 -22.66 22.95
C LYS A 160 12.05 -23.90 23.62
N GLU A 161 12.88 -24.64 24.35
CA GLU A 161 12.50 -25.89 25.00
C GLU A 161 11.42 -25.64 26.07
N THR A 162 11.54 -24.57 26.86
CA THR A 162 10.54 -24.21 27.88
C THR A 162 9.17 -23.92 27.26
N VAL A 163 9.14 -23.27 26.09
CA VAL A 163 7.89 -22.98 25.38
C VAL A 163 7.28 -24.26 24.79
N GLU A 164 8.10 -25.17 24.26
CA GLU A 164 7.64 -26.48 23.77
C GLU A 164 7.04 -27.31 24.91
N SER A 165 7.73 -27.41 26.05
CA SER A 165 7.25 -28.12 27.23
C SER A 165 5.94 -27.52 27.76
N HIS A 166 5.77 -26.20 27.74
CA HIS A 166 4.51 -25.56 28.13
C HIS A 166 3.33 -26.05 27.29
N PHE A 167 3.49 -26.10 25.95
CA PHE A 167 2.41 -26.54 25.07
C PHE A 167 2.13 -28.04 25.18
N GLN A 168 3.15 -28.86 25.40
CA GLN A 168 2.98 -30.30 25.63
C GLN A 168 2.25 -30.58 26.95
N ASP A 169 2.59 -29.86 28.02
CA ASP A 169 1.97 -30.03 29.34
C ASP A 169 0.54 -29.48 29.38
N ALA A 170 0.34 -28.25 28.88
CA ALA A 170 -0.95 -27.59 28.91
C ALA A 170 -1.93 -28.20 27.89
N TYR A 171 -1.46 -28.56 26.70
CA TYR A 171 -2.31 -29.00 25.59
C TYR A 171 -1.83 -30.35 25.01
N PRO A 172 -1.97 -31.47 25.75
CA PRO A 172 -1.41 -32.77 25.34
C PRO A 172 -2.00 -33.33 24.05
N THR A 173 -3.16 -32.84 23.60
CA THR A 173 -3.80 -33.22 22.33
C THR A 173 -3.28 -32.41 21.13
N CYS A 174 -2.44 -31.41 21.34
CA CYS A 174 -1.95 -30.50 20.30
C CYS A 174 -0.46 -30.77 20.03
N GLU A 175 -0.14 -31.31 18.86
CA GLU A 175 1.25 -31.57 18.47
C GLU A 175 1.92 -30.28 17.95
N VAL A 176 3.03 -29.90 18.59
CA VAL A 176 3.86 -28.76 18.19
C VAL A 176 4.91 -29.23 17.19
N VAL A 177 4.91 -28.64 16.00
CA VAL A 177 5.86 -28.96 14.91
C VAL A 177 7.13 -28.13 15.02
N GLU A 178 7.00 -26.84 15.31
CA GLU A 178 8.14 -25.93 15.37
C GLU A 178 7.83 -24.73 16.30
N VAL A 179 8.73 -24.45 17.23
CA VAL A 179 8.79 -23.17 17.95
C VAL A 179 9.95 -22.34 17.43
N GLN A 180 9.65 -21.11 17.01
CA GLN A 180 10.63 -20.15 16.54
C GLN A 180 10.57 -18.87 17.37
N LEU A 181 11.63 -18.64 18.16
CA LEU A 181 11.79 -17.40 18.93
C LEU A 181 12.22 -16.24 18.01
N CYS A 182 11.75 -15.04 18.36
CA CYS A 182 12.06 -13.82 17.62
C CYS A 182 13.19 -13.04 18.30
N TYR A 183 14.16 -12.62 17.48
CA TYR A 183 15.33 -11.86 17.92
C TYR A 183 15.46 -10.53 17.17
N ASN A 184 16.23 -9.60 17.73
CA ASN A 184 16.51 -8.32 17.08
C ASN A 184 17.46 -8.48 15.88
N VAL A 185 16.91 -8.75 14.70
CA VAL A 185 17.67 -8.98 13.46
C VAL A 185 17.82 -7.74 12.57
N ALA A 186 17.38 -6.56 13.02
CA ALA A 186 17.31 -5.37 12.16
C ALA A 186 18.69 -4.94 11.62
N LYS A 187 19.71 -4.92 12.49
CA LYS A 187 21.10 -4.59 12.10
C LYS A 187 21.72 -5.70 11.23
N LEU A 188 21.46 -6.96 11.56
CA LEU A 188 21.93 -8.11 10.79
C LEU A 188 21.36 -8.10 9.36
N ILE A 189 20.06 -7.83 9.19
CA ILE A 189 19.41 -7.69 7.89
C ILE A 189 20.07 -6.57 7.06
N TYR A 190 20.37 -5.43 7.69
CA TYR A 190 21.05 -4.33 7.02
C TYR A 190 22.46 -4.72 6.54
N LEU A 191 23.28 -5.34 7.41
CA LEU A 191 24.63 -5.78 7.08
C LEU A 191 24.63 -6.82 5.96
N CYS A 192 23.72 -7.80 6.00
CA CYS A 192 23.61 -8.83 4.96
C CYS A 192 23.17 -8.25 3.61
N ARG A 193 22.30 -7.23 3.62
CA ARG A 193 21.92 -6.50 2.40
C ARG A 193 23.10 -5.77 1.79
N GLU A 194 23.89 -5.08 2.60
CA GLU A 194 25.11 -4.41 2.15
C GLU A 194 26.16 -5.43 1.65
N ARG A 195 26.32 -6.58 2.33
CA ARG A 195 27.20 -7.67 1.88
C ARG A 195 26.82 -8.14 0.48
N LYS A 196 25.55 -8.48 0.26
CA LYS A 196 25.05 -8.92 -1.04
C LYS A 196 25.18 -7.85 -2.12
N LYS A 197 25.06 -6.57 -1.75
CA LYS A 197 25.32 -5.45 -2.66
C LYS A 197 26.79 -5.42 -3.08
N THR A 198 27.70 -5.54 -2.12
CA THR A 198 29.15 -5.59 -2.31
C THR A 198 29.59 -6.79 -3.13
N GLU A 199 29.06 -7.99 -2.87
CA GLU A 199 29.34 -9.20 -3.64
C GLU A 199 28.98 -9.03 -5.11
N LYS A 200 27.79 -8.50 -5.42
CA LYS A 200 27.40 -8.20 -6.80
C LYS A 200 28.35 -7.23 -7.49
N SER A 201 28.80 -6.20 -6.76
CA SER A 201 29.78 -5.23 -7.28
C SER A 201 31.14 -5.89 -7.53
N LEU A 202 31.61 -6.73 -6.61
CA LEU A 202 32.84 -7.49 -6.74
C LEU A 202 32.79 -8.40 -7.98
N THR A 203 31.75 -9.22 -8.10
CA THR A 203 31.55 -10.10 -9.27
C THR A 203 31.55 -9.31 -10.58
N TYR A 204 30.94 -8.12 -10.61
CA TYR A 204 30.97 -7.27 -11.80
C TYR A 204 32.37 -6.83 -12.19
N TYR A 205 33.17 -6.31 -11.25
CA TYR A 205 34.52 -5.84 -11.55
C TYR A 205 35.49 -6.98 -11.86
N THR A 206 35.35 -8.13 -11.18
CA THR A 206 36.11 -9.35 -11.52
C THR A 206 35.78 -9.81 -12.94
N ASN A 207 34.50 -9.91 -13.31
CA ASN A 207 34.09 -10.27 -14.67
C ASN A 207 34.55 -9.24 -15.72
N LEU A 208 34.60 -7.95 -15.35
CA LEU A 208 35.09 -6.90 -16.22
C LEU A 208 36.60 -7.05 -16.46
N GLN A 209 37.38 -7.28 -15.41
CA GLN A 209 38.83 -7.51 -15.52
C GLN A 209 39.15 -8.75 -16.37
N VAL A 210 38.41 -9.84 -16.21
CA VAL A 210 38.57 -11.05 -17.05
C VAL A 210 38.31 -10.75 -18.53
N LYS A 211 37.34 -9.88 -18.83
CA LYS A 211 36.97 -9.51 -20.21
C LYS A 211 37.93 -8.50 -20.87
N THR A 212 38.42 -7.52 -20.12
CA THR A 212 39.24 -6.42 -20.67
C THR A 212 40.73 -6.60 -20.42
N GLY A 213 41.14 -7.48 -19.52
CA GLY A 213 42.52 -7.66 -19.08
C GLY A 213 43.08 -6.50 -18.24
N GLN A 214 42.29 -5.44 -18.01
CA GLN A 214 42.74 -4.23 -17.30
C GLN A 214 42.12 -4.12 -15.90
N ARG A 215 42.93 -3.66 -14.93
CA ARG A 215 42.46 -3.32 -13.59
C ARG A 215 41.72 -1.99 -13.61
N THR A 216 40.51 -1.97 -13.07
CA THR A 216 39.68 -0.77 -13.00
C THR A 216 39.87 -0.05 -11.66
N LEU A 217 40.25 1.22 -11.73
CA LEU A 217 40.32 2.10 -10.56
C LEU A 217 38.96 2.75 -10.31
N ILE A 218 38.58 2.89 -9.05
CA ILE A 218 37.35 3.58 -8.61
C ILE A 218 37.65 4.62 -7.54
N ASN A 219 36.80 5.64 -7.46
CA ASN A 219 36.82 6.62 -6.38
C ASN A 219 35.60 6.36 -5.44
N PRO A 220 35.83 5.97 -4.16
CA PRO A 220 34.75 5.60 -3.23
C PRO A 220 34.01 6.79 -2.60
N LYS A 221 34.39 8.03 -2.89
CA LYS A 221 33.78 9.25 -2.33
C LYS A 221 32.43 9.59 -3.01
N PRO A 222 31.51 10.29 -2.32
CA PRO A 222 30.25 10.73 -2.93
C PRO A 222 30.53 11.59 -4.16
N CYS A 223 29.82 11.32 -5.26
CA CYS A 223 30.04 11.95 -6.57
C CYS A 223 31.48 11.77 -7.14
N GLY A 224 32.24 10.78 -6.69
CA GLY A 224 33.64 10.54 -7.12
C GLY A 224 33.80 10.35 -8.63
N GLN A 225 32.74 9.97 -9.34
CA GLN A 225 32.70 9.88 -10.80
C GLN A 225 32.72 11.24 -11.52
N PHE A 226 32.30 12.31 -10.86
CA PHE A 226 32.39 13.69 -11.38
C PHE A 226 33.67 14.40 -10.91
N CYS A 227 34.47 13.78 -10.04
CA CYS A 227 35.79 14.28 -9.64
C CYS A 227 36.79 13.98 -10.77
N CYS A 228 36.81 14.82 -11.80
CA CYS A 228 37.75 14.72 -12.93
C CYS A 228 39.16 15.25 -12.61
N CYS A 229 39.39 15.77 -11.40
CA CYS A 229 40.64 16.42 -11.00
C CYS A 229 41.25 15.70 -9.80
N GLU A 230 42.59 15.55 -9.79
CA GLU A 230 43.39 15.10 -8.64
C GLU A 230 43.38 16.16 -7.54
N VAL A 231 42.24 16.32 -6.89
CA VAL A 231 42.13 17.11 -5.66
C VAL A 231 42.55 16.20 -4.50
N GLN A 232 43.36 16.74 -3.59
CA GLN A 232 43.78 16.05 -2.36
C GLN A 232 42.53 15.54 -1.61
N GLY A 233 42.32 14.21 -1.61
CA GLY A 233 41.12 13.55 -1.06
C GLY A 233 40.26 12.76 -2.07
N CYS A 234 40.53 12.83 -3.38
CA CYS A 234 39.96 11.97 -4.43
C CYS A 234 40.97 10.85 -4.82
N GLU A 235 41.37 10.00 -3.86
CA GLU A 235 42.26 8.87 -4.14
C GLU A 235 41.54 7.76 -4.91
N TRP A 236 42.22 7.24 -5.95
CA TRP A 236 41.74 6.15 -6.79
C TRP A 236 42.27 4.82 -6.27
N GLU A 237 41.36 3.90 -5.95
CA GLU A 237 41.69 2.58 -5.42
C GLU A 237 41.31 1.49 -6.44
N ASP A 238 42.01 0.35 -6.41
CA ASP A 238 41.64 -0.81 -7.22
C ASP A 238 40.27 -1.35 -6.78
N ALA A 239 39.34 -1.47 -7.73
CA ALA A 239 37.95 -1.82 -7.43
C ALA A 239 37.81 -3.19 -6.76
N ILE A 240 38.59 -4.18 -7.21
CA ILE A 240 38.51 -5.55 -6.70
C ILE A 240 39.06 -5.58 -5.28
N SER A 241 40.22 -4.96 -5.05
CA SER A 241 40.79 -4.81 -3.71
C SER A 241 39.82 -4.12 -2.74
N TYR A 242 39.24 -2.99 -3.16
CA TYR A 242 38.27 -2.22 -2.36
C TYR A 242 37.05 -3.05 -1.96
N TYR A 243 36.37 -3.69 -2.93
CA TYR A 243 35.17 -4.47 -2.63
C TYR A 243 35.49 -5.78 -1.90
N THR A 244 36.69 -6.35 -2.07
CA THR A 244 37.15 -7.51 -1.30
C THR A 244 37.32 -7.13 0.17
N HIS A 245 38.08 -6.08 0.46
CA HIS A 245 38.25 -5.58 1.82
C HIS A 245 36.92 -5.16 2.46
N MET A 246 36.03 -4.51 1.69
CA MET A 246 34.69 -4.17 2.17
C MET A 246 33.85 -5.40 2.50
N LYS A 247 33.90 -6.45 1.68
CA LYS A 247 33.20 -7.72 1.93
C LYS A 247 33.70 -8.36 3.22
N ASP A 248 35.02 -8.42 3.42
CA ASP A 248 35.63 -9.07 4.58
C ASP A 248 35.26 -8.33 5.88
N ARG A 249 35.33 -6.99 5.87
CA ARG A 249 34.86 -6.15 6.98
C ARG A 249 33.36 -6.32 7.28
N LEU A 250 32.53 -6.50 6.24
CA LEU A 250 31.09 -6.77 6.43
C LEU A 250 30.85 -8.16 7.01
N MET A 251 31.62 -9.17 6.59
CA MET A 251 31.55 -10.52 7.12
C MET A 251 31.93 -10.58 8.60
N GLU A 252 33.02 -9.92 9.00
CA GLU A 252 33.43 -9.80 10.41
C GLU A 252 32.30 -9.21 11.27
N ARG A 253 31.73 -8.07 10.84
CA ARG A 253 30.59 -7.43 11.52
C ARG A 253 29.34 -8.30 11.56
N ILE A 254 29.09 -9.11 10.52
CA ILE A 254 27.97 -10.06 10.52
C ILE A 254 28.21 -11.12 11.59
N THR A 255 29.41 -11.70 11.65
CA THR A 255 29.73 -12.72 12.67
C THR A 255 29.65 -12.17 14.09
N GLU A 256 30.13 -10.95 14.33
CA GLU A 256 29.98 -10.28 15.63
C GLU A 256 28.52 -10.08 16.02
N GLU A 257 27.69 -9.61 15.09
CA GLU A 257 26.28 -9.36 15.36
C GLU A 257 25.48 -10.66 15.50
N GLU A 258 25.81 -11.74 14.78
CA GLU A 258 25.19 -13.05 14.97
C GLU A 258 25.34 -13.58 16.40
N CYS A 259 26.53 -13.42 17.00
CA CYS A 259 26.74 -13.77 18.41
C CYS A 259 25.86 -12.94 19.34
N ARG A 260 25.69 -11.65 19.06
CA ARG A 260 24.88 -10.73 19.89
C ARG A 260 23.38 -10.93 19.74
N VAL A 261 22.91 -11.45 18.61
CA VAL A 261 21.47 -11.64 18.33
C VAL A 261 20.85 -12.66 19.26
N GLN A 262 21.60 -13.70 19.67
CA GLN A 262 21.11 -14.73 20.59
C GLN A 262 20.74 -14.15 21.96
N ASP A 263 21.45 -13.11 22.41
CA ASP A 263 21.20 -12.42 23.69
C ASP A 263 20.08 -11.36 23.59
N GLN A 264 19.63 -11.03 22.38
CA GLN A 264 18.63 -9.97 22.13
C GLN A 264 17.28 -10.54 21.72
N SER A 265 16.68 -11.35 22.60
CA SER A 265 15.31 -11.84 22.39
C SER A 265 14.30 -10.70 22.51
N LEU A 266 13.21 -10.81 21.74
CA LEU A 266 12.15 -9.80 21.67
C LEU A 266 10.90 -10.15 22.48
N GLY A 267 10.91 -11.28 23.21
CA GLY A 267 9.73 -11.76 23.94
C GLY A 267 8.55 -12.14 23.04
N MET A 268 8.83 -12.63 21.83
CA MET A 268 7.85 -13.07 20.85
C MET A 268 8.24 -14.43 20.26
N ALA A 269 7.24 -15.24 19.91
CA ALA A 269 7.44 -16.55 19.33
C ALA A 269 6.39 -16.85 18.25
N PHE A 270 6.81 -17.58 17.22
CA PHE A 270 5.93 -18.27 16.29
C PHE A 270 5.88 -19.75 16.67
N VAL A 271 4.68 -20.27 16.91
CA VAL A 271 4.47 -21.68 17.27
C VAL A 271 3.60 -22.32 16.22
N THR A 272 4.15 -23.30 15.52
CA THR A 272 3.48 -24.01 14.42
C THR A 272 2.97 -25.35 14.93
N PHE A 273 1.68 -25.60 14.73
CA PHE A 273 1.02 -26.86 15.08
C PHE A 273 0.80 -27.73 13.83
N GLN A 274 0.56 -29.02 14.05
CA GLN A 274 0.30 -29.96 12.95
C GLN A 274 -0.98 -29.58 12.18
N GLU A 275 -2.05 -29.25 12.90
CA GLU A 275 -3.35 -28.91 12.34
C GLU A 275 -3.84 -27.51 12.73
N LYS A 276 -4.67 -26.92 11.86
CA LYS A 276 -5.38 -25.65 12.12
C LYS A 276 -6.35 -25.76 13.30
N SER A 277 -6.95 -26.94 13.51
CA SER A 277 -7.88 -27.24 14.61
C SER A 277 -7.23 -26.99 15.98
N MET A 278 -5.99 -27.46 16.15
CA MET A 278 -5.16 -27.32 17.37
C MET A 278 -4.86 -25.85 17.68
N ALA A 279 -4.36 -25.11 16.69
CA ALA A 279 -4.08 -23.67 16.84
C ALA A 279 -5.36 -22.88 17.20
N THR A 280 -6.49 -23.25 16.61
CA THR A 280 -7.80 -22.64 16.90
C THR A 280 -8.28 -22.98 18.31
N TYR A 281 -8.05 -24.20 18.78
CA TYR A 281 -8.40 -24.62 20.15
C TYR A 281 -7.63 -23.82 21.20
N ILE A 282 -6.31 -23.68 21.03
CA ILE A 282 -5.46 -22.88 21.91
C ILE A 282 -5.88 -21.40 21.86
N LEU A 283 -6.10 -20.85 20.66
CA LEU A 283 -6.55 -19.46 20.53
C LEU A 283 -7.90 -19.21 21.22
N LYS A 284 -8.82 -20.20 21.20
CA LYS A 284 -10.09 -20.12 21.92
C LYS A 284 -9.89 -20.09 23.43
N ASP A 285 -8.97 -20.90 23.96
CA ASP A 285 -8.67 -20.93 25.41
C ASP A 285 -8.13 -19.58 25.89
N PHE A 286 -7.15 -19.01 25.20
CA PHE A 286 -6.58 -17.69 25.52
C PHE A 286 -7.59 -16.54 25.39
N ASN A 287 -8.61 -16.67 24.54
CA ASN A 287 -9.67 -15.66 24.37
C ASN A 287 -10.93 -15.93 25.21
N ALA A 288 -11.00 -17.06 25.93
CA ALA A 288 -12.16 -17.41 26.71
C ALA A 288 -12.25 -16.54 27.97
N CYS A 289 -13.07 -15.49 27.93
CA CYS A 289 -13.46 -14.75 29.13
C CYS A 289 -14.41 -15.60 29.99
N LYS A 290 -13.95 -16.18 31.11
CA LYS A 290 -14.86 -16.56 32.21
C LYS A 290 -15.00 -15.37 33.14
N CYS A 291 -16.20 -14.82 33.22
CA CYS A 291 -16.56 -13.83 34.21
C CYS A 291 -17.25 -14.55 35.38
N GLN A 292 -16.62 -14.54 36.56
CA GLN A 292 -17.30 -14.75 37.83
C GLN A 292 -17.23 -13.44 38.62
N GLY A 293 -18.26 -12.59 38.50
CA GLY A 293 -18.36 -11.31 39.23
C GLY A 293 -17.71 -10.10 38.53
N LEU A 294 -17.19 -9.13 39.32
CA LEU A 294 -16.69 -7.82 38.85
C LEU A 294 -15.30 -7.84 38.20
N GLN A 295 -14.59 -8.97 38.21
CA GLN A 295 -13.28 -9.14 37.58
C GLN A 295 -13.35 -10.22 36.50
N CYS A 296 -13.28 -9.79 35.24
CA CYS A 296 -13.22 -10.68 34.09
C CYS A 296 -11.75 -10.83 33.62
N LYS A 297 -11.06 -11.84 34.15
CA LYS A 297 -9.85 -12.42 33.54
C LYS A 297 -9.82 -13.92 33.88
N SER A 298 -9.71 -14.76 32.86
CA SER A 298 -9.39 -16.19 33.04
C SER A 298 -7.93 -16.40 32.72
N ASP A 299 -7.26 -17.21 33.55
CA ASP A 299 -5.97 -17.76 33.21
C ASP A 299 -6.17 -18.95 32.26
N PRO A 300 -5.38 -19.05 31.17
CA PRO A 300 -5.41 -20.18 30.24
C PRO A 300 -4.91 -21.46 30.92
N GLN A 301 -5.00 -22.60 30.23
CA GLN A 301 -4.60 -23.89 30.79
C GLN A 301 -3.20 -23.85 31.43
N PRO A 302 -3.09 -24.18 32.74
CA PRO A 302 -1.83 -24.08 33.45
C PRO A 302 -0.91 -25.25 33.12
N SER A 303 0.39 -25.01 33.25
CA SER A 303 1.47 -25.98 33.10
C SER A 303 2.52 -25.76 34.20
N SER A 304 3.44 -26.71 34.33
CA SER A 304 4.63 -26.60 35.18
C SER A 304 5.45 -25.32 34.92
N HIS A 305 5.51 -24.88 33.66
CA HIS A 305 6.28 -23.72 33.19
C HIS A 305 5.47 -22.42 33.13
N SER A 306 4.17 -22.42 33.49
CA SER A 306 3.30 -21.25 33.28
C SER A 306 3.72 -20.02 34.09
N ARG A 307 4.28 -20.22 35.28
CA ARG A 307 4.77 -19.13 36.15
C ARG A 307 6.07 -18.53 35.62
N GLU A 308 6.99 -19.36 35.16
CA GLU A 308 8.26 -18.95 34.55
C GLU A 308 8.00 -18.13 33.28
N LEU A 309 7.12 -18.63 32.42
CA LEU A 309 6.78 -18.01 31.14
C LEU A 309 5.80 -16.82 31.24
N CYS A 310 5.28 -16.52 32.42
CA CYS A 310 4.27 -15.47 32.63
C CYS A 310 3.07 -15.58 31.67
N VAL A 311 2.57 -16.79 31.45
CA VAL A 311 1.53 -17.12 30.44
C VAL A 311 0.29 -16.20 30.49
N PRO A 312 -0.22 -15.77 31.66
CA PRO A 312 -1.37 -14.83 31.72
C PRO A 312 -1.14 -13.47 31.05
N LYS A 313 0.12 -13.09 30.78
CA LYS A 313 0.47 -11.83 30.08
C LYS A 313 0.55 -12.01 28.57
N TRP A 314 0.45 -13.23 28.07
CA TRP A 314 0.60 -13.51 26.65
C TRP A 314 -0.59 -12.97 25.85
N THR A 315 -0.28 -12.41 24.70
CA THR A 315 -1.28 -12.10 23.67
C THR A 315 -1.04 -13.02 22.49
N VAL A 316 -2.05 -13.84 22.19
CA VAL A 316 -2.00 -14.88 21.16
C VAL A 316 -2.90 -14.49 20.00
N SER A 317 -2.36 -14.59 18.78
CA SER A 317 -3.10 -14.33 17.54
C SER A 317 -2.62 -15.28 16.44
N PHE A 318 -3.40 -15.46 15.38
CA PHE A 318 -2.88 -16.17 14.21
C PHE A 318 -1.70 -15.40 13.61
N ALA A 319 -0.67 -16.14 13.19
CA ALA A 319 0.47 -15.53 12.51
C ALA A 319 0.06 -14.93 11.16
N ALA A 320 0.73 -13.86 10.75
CA ALA A 320 0.64 -13.36 9.37
C ALA A 320 1.44 -14.27 8.42
N TYR A 321 1.33 -14.04 7.10
CA TYR A 321 2.20 -14.72 6.14
C TYR A 321 3.68 -14.34 6.39
N PRO A 322 4.64 -15.27 6.28
CA PRO A 322 6.07 -14.96 6.49
C PRO A 322 6.60 -13.81 5.61
N GLU A 323 6.03 -13.62 4.41
CA GLU A 323 6.38 -12.56 3.47
C GLU A 323 5.77 -11.19 3.84
N ASP A 324 4.68 -11.19 4.60
CA ASP A 324 3.99 -10.00 5.12
C ASP A 324 4.67 -9.45 6.38
N ILE A 325 5.45 -10.27 7.09
CA ILE A 325 6.14 -9.86 8.32
C ILE A 325 7.34 -8.95 8.01
N CYS A 326 7.30 -7.74 8.58
CA CYS A 326 8.40 -6.79 8.53
C CYS A 326 9.43 -7.07 9.64
N TRP A 327 10.29 -8.07 9.42
CA TRP A 327 11.31 -8.52 10.39
C TRP A 327 12.19 -7.39 10.96
N LYS A 328 12.50 -6.36 10.15
CA LYS A 328 13.26 -5.17 10.56
C LYS A 328 12.56 -4.30 11.63
N ASN A 329 11.24 -4.36 11.71
CA ASN A 329 10.41 -3.49 12.56
C ASN A 329 10.00 -4.19 13.86
N LEU A 330 10.12 -5.52 13.95
CA LEU A 330 9.75 -6.32 15.12
C LEU A 330 10.43 -5.89 16.43
N SER A 331 11.61 -5.26 16.34
CA SER A 331 12.36 -4.79 17.51
C SER A 331 11.78 -3.52 18.17
N ILE A 332 10.85 -2.84 17.50
CA ILE A 332 10.23 -1.61 18.01
C ILE A 332 8.89 -1.99 18.62
N GLN A 333 8.80 -1.86 19.94
CA GLN A 333 7.68 -2.37 20.73
C GLN A 333 7.29 -1.41 21.86
N GLY A 334 6.07 -1.59 22.38
CA GLY A 334 5.59 -0.98 23.62
C GLY A 334 5.69 0.55 23.65
N LEU A 335 6.20 1.09 24.75
CA LEU A 335 6.31 2.54 24.98
C LEU A 335 7.15 3.26 23.91
N ARG A 336 8.22 2.62 23.41
CA ARG A 336 9.08 3.22 22.38
C ARG A 336 8.32 3.43 21.07
N TRP A 337 7.51 2.45 20.68
CA TRP A 337 6.63 2.59 19.52
C TRP A 337 5.59 3.68 19.75
N TRP A 338 4.98 3.73 20.93
CA TRP A 338 3.94 4.72 21.25
C TRP A 338 4.47 6.16 21.22
N PHE A 339 5.65 6.43 21.79
CA PHE A 339 6.28 7.75 21.71
C PHE A 339 6.65 8.13 20.28
N GLN A 340 7.15 7.18 19.49
CA GLN A 340 7.47 7.42 18.08
C GLN A 340 6.20 7.73 17.28
N TRP A 341 5.13 6.94 17.48
CA TRP A 341 3.83 7.15 16.86
C TRP A 341 3.23 8.51 17.26
N LEU A 342 3.23 8.85 18.55
CA LEU A 342 2.72 10.12 19.05
C LEU A 342 3.51 11.30 18.48
N GLY A 343 4.84 11.23 18.51
CA GLY A 343 5.72 12.27 17.97
C GLY A 343 5.48 12.51 16.48
N ILE A 344 5.44 11.45 15.67
CA ILE A 344 5.19 11.55 14.23
C ILE A 344 3.80 12.15 13.95
N ASN A 345 2.77 11.68 14.65
CA ASN A 345 1.41 12.18 14.43
C ASN A 345 1.23 13.62 14.92
N PHE A 346 1.91 14.00 16.00
CA PHE A 346 1.94 15.38 16.49
C PHE A 346 2.64 16.31 15.50
N THR A 347 3.83 15.94 15.02
CA THR A 347 4.56 16.71 13.99
C THR A 347 3.76 16.81 12.70
N LEU A 348 3.09 15.73 12.27
CA LEU A 348 2.23 15.75 11.10
C LEU A 348 1.05 16.72 11.30
N SER A 349 0.36 16.65 12.43
CA SER A 349 -0.77 17.53 12.74
C SER A 349 -0.35 19.00 12.80
N LEU A 350 0.80 19.29 13.42
CA LEU A 350 1.38 20.62 13.47
C LEU A 350 1.77 21.13 12.06
N GLY A 351 2.44 20.29 11.28
CA GLY A 351 2.80 20.61 9.89
C GLY A 351 1.58 20.89 9.03
N LEU A 352 0.52 20.10 9.17
CA LEU A 352 -0.75 20.30 8.47
C LEU A 352 -1.40 21.63 8.84
N PHE A 353 -1.47 21.96 10.13
CA PHE A 353 -2.01 23.26 10.57
C PHE A 353 -1.24 24.43 9.95
N PHE A 354 0.10 24.42 10.02
CA PHE A 354 0.91 25.48 9.44
C PHE A 354 0.87 25.52 7.91
N LEU A 355 0.71 24.40 7.21
CA LEU A 355 0.60 24.37 5.76
C LEU A 355 -0.74 24.89 5.26
N THR A 356 -1.80 24.75 6.06
CA THR A 356 -3.13 25.26 5.70
C THR A 356 -3.22 26.78 5.79
N THR A 357 -2.55 27.37 6.77
CA THR A 357 -2.61 28.81 7.07
C THR A 357 -2.19 29.71 5.89
N PRO A 358 -1.06 29.49 5.18
CA PRO A 358 -0.67 30.30 4.03
C PRO A 358 -1.66 30.24 2.87
N SER A 359 -2.27 29.08 2.60
CA SER A 359 -3.25 28.95 1.52
C SER A 359 -4.51 29.79 1.77
N ILE A 360 -4.99 29.79 3.02
CA ILE A 360 -6.18 30.52 3.40
C ILE A 360 -5.88 32.03 3.50
N ILE A 361 -4.73 32.41 4.06
CA ILE A 361 -4.27 33.81 4.10
C ILE A 361 -4.10 34.37 2.68
N LEU A 362 -3.50 33.60 1.77
CA LEU A 362 -3.29 34.06 0.40
C LEU A 362 -4.62 34.29 -0.33
N SER A 363 -5.52 33.31 -0.25
CA SER A 363 -6.84 33.41 -0.88
C SER A 363 -7.69 34.56 -0.34
N THR A 364 -7.52 34.91 0.94
CA THR A 364 -8.18 36.08 1.55
C THR A 364 -7.49 37.40 1.18
N MET A 365 -6.16 37.41 1.05
CA MET A 365 -5.40 38.61 0.65
C MET A 365 -5.76 39.08 -0.77
N ASP A 366 -6.01 38.14 -1.70
CA ASP A 366 -6.50 38.42 -3.05
C ASP A 366 -7.95 38.94 -3.05
N LYS A 367 -8.84 38.29 -2.28
CA LYS A 367 -10.27 38.65 -2.18
C LYS A 367 -10.52 40.05 -1.60
N PHE A 368 -9.71 40.49 -0.64
CA PHE A 368 -9.89 41.79 0.04
C PHE A 368 -9.10 42.93 -0.60
N ASN A 369 -8.41 42.70 -1.72
CA ASN A 369 -7.66 43.73 -2.45
C ASN A 369 -6.71 44.54 -1.52
N VAL A 370 -6.19 43.90 -0.46
CA VAL A 370 -5.28 44.49 0.55
C VAL A 370 -3.84 44.57 0.01
N THR A 371 -3.66 44.39 -1.30
CA THR A 371 -2.43 44.59 -2.07
C THR A 371 -2.14 46.06 -2.38
N LYS A 372 -2.93 47.03 -1.89
CA LYS A 372 -2.61 48.47 -2.04
C LYS A 372 -1.20 48.87 -1.52
N PRO A 373 -0.64 48.28 -0.45
CA PRO A 373 0.76 48.54 -0.07
C PRO A 373 1.77 47.68 -0.86
N ILE A 374 1.34 46.56 -1.43
CA ILE A 374 2.19 45.64 -2.22
C ILE A 374 2.35 46.11 -3.67
N HIS A 375 1.42 46.91 -4.19
CA HIS A 375 1.61 47.63 -5.46
C HIS A 375 2.79 48.62 -5.44
N ALA A 376 3.31 48.99 -4.25
CA ALA A 376 4.55 49.76 -4.13
C ALA A 376 5.82 48.92 -4.40
N LEU A 377 5.72 47.58 -4.31
CA LEU A 377 6.71 46.60 -4.75
C LEU A 377 6.19 45.97 -6.04
N ASN A 378 6.33 46.71 -7.15
CA ASN A 378 5.74 46.43 -8.45
C ASN A 378 6.37 45.21 -9.20
N ASP A 379 6.71 44.14 -8.48
CA ASP A 379 7.19 42.88 -9.07
C ASP A 379 6.05 41.86 -9.14
N PRO A 380 5.50 41.58 -10.35
CA PRO A 380 4.44 40.60 -10.54
C PRO A 380 4.85 39.17 -10.11
N ILE A 381 6.15 38.92 -10.00
CA ILE A 381 6.73 37.66 -9.54
C ILE A 381 6.45 37.43 -8.04
N ILE A 382 6.54 38.46 -7.21
CA ILE A 382 6.40 38.31 -5.75
C ILE A 382 4.93 38.31 -5.34
N SER A 383 4.10 39.13 -6.01
CA SER A 383 2.70 39.32 -5.64
C SER A 383 1.76 38.21 -6.15
N GLN A 384 2.02 37.64 -7.34
CA GLN A 384 1.13 36.64 -7.96
C GLN A 384 1.77 35.25 -8.09
N PHE A 385 3.06 35.18 -8.43
CA PHE A 385 3.72 33.90 -8.69
C PHE A 385 4.16 33.18 -7.42
N PHE A 386 4.83 33.86 -6.48
CA PHE A 386 5.31 33.24 -5.24
C PHE A 386 4.20 32.54 -4.45
N PRO A 387 3.02 33.16 -4.23
CA PRO A 387 2.00 32.53 -3.42
C PRO A 387 1.29 31.37 -4.13
N THR A 388 1.10 31.47 -5.44
CA THR A 388 0.54 30.39 -6.28
C THR A 388 1.49 29.19 -6.34
N LEU A 389 2.79 29.43 -6.52
CA LEU A 389 3.83 28.40 -6.47
C LEU A 389 3.89 27.74 -5.10
N LEU A 390 3.81 28.52 -4.03
CA LEU A 390 3.83 28.03 -2.65
C LEU A 390 2.62 27.13 -2.36
N LEU A 391 1.41 27.54 -2.77
CA LEU A 391 0.19 26.76 -2.64
C LEU A 391 0.26 25.45 -3.45
N TRP A 392 0.73 25.53 -4.70
CA TRP A 392 0.89 24.35 -5.56
C TRP A 392 1.94 23.37 -5.03
N SER A 393 3.09 23.89 -4.59
CA SER A 393 4.18 23.10 -4.00
C SER A 393 3.73 22.37 -2.73
N PHE A 394 3.05 23.07 -1.82
CA PHE A 394 2.55 22.45 -0.59
C PHE A 394 1.42 21.46 -0.83
N SER A 395 0.50 21.75 -1.76
CA SER A 395 -0.56 20.81 -2.16
C SER A 395 0.01 19.53 -2.76
N ALA A 396 1.10 19.61 -3.54
CA ALA A 396 1.79 18.45 -4.10
C ALA A 396 2.65 17.68 -3.07
N LEU A 397 3.24 18.38 -2.10
CA LEU A 397 4.10 17.77 -1.08
C LEU A 397 3.31 17.03 0.00
N LEU A 398 2.10 17.50 0.34
CA LEU A 398 1.33 17.01 1.47
C LEU A 398 1.02 15.50 1.44
N PRO A 399 0.51 14.92 0.34
CA PRO A 399 0.17 13.50 0.29
C PRO A 399 1.42 12.63 0.50
N THR A 400 2.56 13.11 0.00
CA THR A 400 3.87 12.47 0.15
C THR A 400 4.35 12.52 1.60
N VAL A 401 4.14 13.63 2.31
CA VAL A 401 4.47 13.74 3.75
C VAL A 401 3.63 12.79 4.59
N VAL A 402 2.32 12.69 4.32
CA VAL A 402 1.43 11.74 5.03
C VAL A 402 1.86 10.30 4.76
N TYR A 403 2.18 9.97 3.50
CA TYR A 403 2.73 8.66 3.11
C TYR A 403 3.99 8.32 3.91
N TYR A 404 5.02 9.17 3.88
CA TYR A 404 6.25 8.91 4.62
C TYR A 404 6.05 8.87 6.13
N SER A 405 5.09 9.63 6.68
CA SER A 405 4.76 9.55 8.10
C SER A 405 4.36 8.14 8.53
N THR A 406 3.62 7.41 7.68
CA THR A 406 3.16 6.04 7.99
C THR A 406 4.31 5.03 7.94
N LEU A 407 5.21 5.16 6.96
CA LEU A 407 6.42 4.35 6.88
C LEU A 407 7.34 4.56 8.08
N LEU A 408 7.39 5.78 8.62
CA LEU A 408 8.18 6.11 9.80
C LEU A 408 7.58 5.54 11.09
N GLU A 409 6.31 5.16 11.15
CA GLU A 409 5.69 4.51 12.32
C GLU A 409 6.17 3.06 12.53
N ARG A 410 6.75 2.43 11.50
CA ARG A 410 7.39 1.10 11.54
C ARG A 410 6.49 -0.01 12.08
N HIS A 411 5.41 -0.30 11.35
CA HIS A 411 4.48 -1.39 11.68
C HIS A 411 5.12 -2.79 11.49
N TRP A 412 4.65 -3.79 12.23
CA TRP A 412 5.20 -5.15 12.19
C TRP A 412 4.83 -5.95 10.94
N THR A 413 3.73 -5.60 10.26
CA THR A 413 3.26 -6.28 9.05
C THR A 413 3.06 -5.29 7.90
N LYS A 414 3.35 -5.70 6.67
CA LYS A 414 3.14 -4.88 5.46
C LYS A 414 1.65 -4.61 5.23
N SER A 415 0.80 -5.60 5.49
CA SER A 415 -0.67 -5.49 5.39
C SER A 415 -1.25 -4.53 6.42
N GLY A 416 -0.72 -4.55 7.65
CA GLY A 416 -1.08 -3.60 8.70
C GLY A 416 -0.67 -2.17 8.32
N GLU A 417 0.56 -2.00 7.84
CA GLU A 417 1.10 -0.73 7.34
C GLU A 417 0.21 -0.15 6.23
N ASN A 418 -0.11 -0.95 5.19
CA ASN A 418 -0.95 -0.52 4.08
C ASN A 418 -2.36 -0.12 4.51
N ARG A 419 -2.98 -0.83 5.47
CA ARG A 419 -4.32 -0.51 5.98
C ARG A 419 -4.34 0.82 6.75
N ILE A 420 -3.33 1.03 7.62
CA ILE A 420 -3.19 2.27 8.38
C ILE A 420 -2.87 3.42 7.44
N MET A 421 -1.96 3.19 6.49
CA MET A 421 -1.63 4.15 5.43
C MET A 421 -2.87 4.58 4.66
N MET A 422 -3.68 3.63 4.18
CA MET A 422 -4.93 3.94 3.47
C MET A 422 -5.85 4.84 4.30
N THR A 423 -6.09 4.48 5.56
CA THR A 423 -6.99 5.22 6.45
C THR A 423 -6.47 6.62 6.79
N LYS A 424 -5.18 6.71 7.12
CA LYS A 424 -4.55 7.97 7.48
C LYS A 424 -4.49 8.92 6.29
N VAL A 425 -4.00 8.45 5.14
CA VAL A 425 -3.95 9.24 3.90
C VAL A 425 -5.34 9.69 3.49
N TYR A 426 -6.35 8.81 3.52
CA TYR A 426 -7.73 9.15 3.18
C TYR A 426 -8.31 10.27 4.08
N ILE A 427 -8.19 10.13 5.41
CA ILE A 427 -8.72 11.12 6.36
C ILE A 427 -8.04 12.49 6.17
N PHE A 428 -6.71 12.51 6.06
CA PHE A 428 -5.98 13.76 5.88
C PHE A 428 -6.25 14.41 4.52
N LEU A 429 -6.37 13.63 3.44
CA LEU A 429 -6.73 14.16 2.13
C LEU A 429 -8.15 14.74 2.12
N ILE A 430 -9.14 14.08 2.74
CA ILE A 430 -10.50 14.64 2.84
C ILE A 430 -10.50 15.94 3.64
N PHE A 431 -9.80 15.96 4.77
CA PHE A 431 -9.72 17.16 5.59
C PHE A 431 -9.13 18.34 4.79
N MET A 432 -8.10 18.07 3.99
CA MET A 432 -7.34 19.08 3.24
C MET A 432 -7.98 19.50 1.92
N VAL A 433 -8.50 18.56 1.15
CA VAL A 433 -9.07 18.83 -0.18
C VAL A 433 -10.50 19.33 -0.05
N LEU A 434 -11.28 18.77 0.87
CA LEU A 434 -12.72 18.98 0.90
C LEU A 434 -13.18 19.81 2.12
N ILE A 435 -12.76 19.48 3.35
CA ILE A 435 -13.28 20.15 4.55
C ILE A 435 -12.68 21.57 4.69
N LEU A 436 -11.35 21.70 4.60
CA LEU A 436 -10.67 22.96 4.86
C LEU A 436 -10.95 24.06 3.83
N PRO A 437 -10.95 23.81 2.50
CA PRO A 437 -11.33 24.84 1.54
C PRO A 437 -12.78 25.30 1.73
N SER A 438 -13.67 24.37 2.07
CA SER A 438 -15.10 24.65 2.30
C SER A 438 -15.35 25.44 3.60
N LEU A 439 -14.61 25.17 4.68
CA LEU A 439 -14.79 25.84 5.98
C LEU A 439 -13.87 27.07 6.16
N GLY A 440 -12.61 27.00 5.72
CA GLY A 440 -11.58 28.00 5.96
C GLY A 440 -11.80 29.32 5.24
N LEU A 441 -12.37 29.29 4.02
CA LEU A 441 -12.73 30.51 3.29
C LEU A 441 -13.90 31.28 3.92
N THR A 442 -14.67 30.64 4.79
CA THR A 442 -15.89 31.20 5.36
C THR A 442 -15.70 31.66 6.81
N SER A 443 -14.92 30.92 7.60
CA SER A 443 -14.60 31.29 8.99
C SER A 443 -13.61 32.45 9.09
N LEU A 444 -12.65 32.57 8.17
CA LEU A 444 -11.69 33.69 8.16
C LEU A 444 -12.29 34.99 7.61
N ASP A 445 -13.19 34.93 6.62
CA ASP A 445 -13.98 36.08 6.14
C ASP A 445 -14.81 36.67 7.30
N PHE A 446 -15.44 35.79 8.08
CA PHE A 446 -16.17 36.16 9.30
C PHE A 446 -15.23 36.68 10.40
N PHE A 447 -14.10 36.01 10.67
CA PHE A 447 -13.11 36.47 11.66
C PHE A 447 -12.58 37.86 11.32
N PHE A 448 -12.24 38.13 10.05
CA PHE A 448 -11.76 39.44 9.65
C PHE A 448 -12.84 40.52 9.68
N ARG A 449 -14.08 40.21 9.30
CA ARG A 449 -15.22 41.13 9.48
C ARG A 449 -15.50 41.43 10.95
N TRP A 450 -15.45 40.42 11.82
CA TRP A 450 -15.57 40.61 13.27
C TRP A 450 -14.42 41.43 13.86
N LEU A 451 -13.18 41.19 13.38
CA LEU A 451 -11.97 41.85 13.88
C LEU A 451 -11.88 43.33 13.44
N PHE A 452 -12.30 43.63 12.21
CA PHE A 452 -12.12 44.95 11.60
C PHE A 452 -13.40 45.80 11.54
N ASP A 453 -14.59 45.21 11.60
CA ASP A 453 -15.87 45.93 11.45
C ASP A 453 -16.62 46.02 12.80
N LYS A 454 -16.34 47.10 13.53
CA LYS A 454 -16.75 47.33 14.94
C LYS A 454 -18.25 47.65 15.11
N THR A 455 -19.06 47.59 14.06
CA THR A 455 -20.48 48.00 14.01
C THR A 455 -21.47 46.84 13.82
N SER A 456 -21.03 45.59 13.83
CA SER A 456 -21.84 44.42 13.45
C SER A 456 -22.52 43.69 14.63
N SER A 457 -23.11 44.42 15.60
CA SER A 457 -23.85 43.79 16.71
C SER A 457 -25.31 43.39 16.37
N GLU A 458 -25.82 43.68 15.17
CA GLU A 458 -27.19 43.33 14.75
C GLU A 458 -27.29 42.63 13.37
N ALA A 459 -26.18 42.20 12.77
CA ALA A 459 -26.24 41.38 11.56
C ALA A 459 -26.51 39.93 11.94
N SER A 460 -27.75 39.47 11.78
CA SER A 460 -28.12 38.05 11.85
C SER A 460 -27.10 37.22 11.07
N ILE A 461 -26.63 36.12 11.68
CA ILE A 461 -25.66 35.16 11.14
C ILE A 461 -26.14 34.64 9.77
N ARG A 462 -25.87 35.38 8.69
CA ARG A 462 -26.14 34.95 7.32
C ARG A 462 -24.88 34.32 6.77
N LEU A 463 -24.68 33.07 7.16
CA LEU A 463 -23.78 32.10 6.51
C LEU A 463 -24.26 31.73 5.08
N GLU A 464 -25.11 32.58 4.48
CA GLU A 464 -25.71 32.44 3.15
C GLU A 464 -24.63 32.41 2.04
N CYS A 465 -23.42 32.92 2.34
CA CYS A 465 -22.28 32.94 1.43
C CYS A 465 -21.35 31.71 1.52
N VAL A 466 -21.67 30.68 2.32
CA VAL A 466 -20.78 29.51 2.50
C VAL A 466 -20.73 28.59 1.27
N PHE A 467 -21.71 28.70 0.37
CA PHE A 467 -21.76 27.96 -0.89
C PHE A 467 -21.84 28.92 -2.07
N LEU A 468 -20.78 29.72 -2.28
CA LEU A 468 -20.65 30.44 -3.55
C LEU A 468 -20.64 29.42 -4.70
N PRO A 469 -21.39 29.67 -5.79
CA PRO A 469 -21.27 28.97 -7.07
C PRO A 469 -19.83 28.64 -7.49
N ASP A 470 -18.90 29.56 -7.19
CA ASP A 470 -17.48 29.46 -7.54
C ASP A 470 -16.75 28.30 -6.83
N GLN A 471 -17.24 27.86 -5.66
CA GLN A 471 -16.67 26.70 -4.97
C GLN A 471 -16.91 25.40 -5.74
N GLY A 472 -18.09 25.25 -6.36
CA GLY A 472 -18.37 24.09 -7.21
C GLY A 472 -17.43 24.03 -8.42
N ALA A 473 -17.12 25.18 -9.03
CA ALA A 473 -16.20 25.25 -10.16
C ALA A 473 -14.77 24.84 -9.77
N PHE A 474 -14.30 25.22 -8.58
CA PHE A 474 -13.01 24.78 -8.05
C PHE A 474 -12.91 23.26 -7.98
N PHE A 475 -13.91 22.57 -7.41
CA PHE A 475 -13.88 21.11 -7.29
C PHE A 475 -14.01 20.39 -8.63
N VAL A 476 -14.79 20.93 -9.58
CA VAL A 476 -14.83 20.41 -10.95
C VAL A 476 -13.45 20.52 -11.61
N ASN A 477 -12.79 21.67 -11.50
CA ASN A 477 -11.44 21.86 -12.03
C ASN A 477 -10.42 20.93 -11.35
N TYR A 478 -10.53 20.72 -10.04
CA TYR A 478 -9.71 19.75 -9.31
C TYR A 478 -9.88 18.32 -9.85
N VAL A 479 -11.11 17.88 -10.09
CA VAL A 479 -11.39 16.55 -10.66
C VAL A 479 -10.87 16.43 -12.09
N ILE A 480 -11.04 17.45 -12.93
CA ILE A 480 -10.49 17.49 -14.30
C ILE A 480 -8.96 17.40 -14.27
N ALA A 481 -8.30 18.21 -13.44
CA ALA A 481 -6.84 18.18 -13.28
C ALA A 481 -6.36 16.81 -12.78
N SER A 482 -7.07 16.22 -11.82
CA SER A 482 -6.77 14.87 -11.31
C SER A 482 -6.98 13.79 -12.38
N ALA A 483 -8.00 13.93 -13.24
CA ALA A 483 -8.30 13.00 -14.33
C ALA A 483 -7.19 12.93 -15.37
N PHE A 484 -6.68 14.07 -15.82
CA PHE A 484 -5.68 14.12 -16.88
C PHE A 484 -4.25 14.19 -16.34
N ILE A 485 -3.96 15.15 -15.48
CA ILE A 485 -2.61 15.37 -14.94
C ILE A 485 -2.27 14.30 -13.90
N GLY A 486 -3.18 14.01 -12.97
CA GLY A 486 -2.97 13.01 -11.93
C GLY A 486 -2.68 11.62 -12.51
N ASN A 487 -3.61 11.08 -13.29
CA ASN A 487 -3.42 9.77 -13.95
C ASN A 487 -2.22 9.77 -14.93
N GLY A 488 -1.94 10.89 -15.61
CA GLY A 488 -0.77 11.03 -16.49
C GLY A 488 0.55 10.92 -15.72
N MET A 489 0.67 11.57 -14.56
CA MET A 489 1.85 11.46 -13.69
C MET A 489 2.03 10.05 -13.13
N GLU A 490 0.94 9.35 -12.80
CA GLU A 490 0.97 7.96 -12.33
C GLU A 490 1.40 6.99 -13.44
N LEU A 491 0.92 7.17 -14.66
CA LEU A 491 1.34 6.37 -15.81
C LEU A 491 2.84 6.53 -16.08
N LEU A 492 3.35 7.76 -16.01
CA LEU A 492 4.78 8.06 -16.16
C LEU A 492 5.62 7.65 -14.94
N ARG A 493 4.97 7.36 -13.81
CA ARG A 493 5.63 7.14 -12.49
C ARG A 493 6.62 8.24 -12.16
N LEU A 494 6.23 9.49 -12.41
CA LEU A 494 7.12 10.66 -12.36
C LEU A 494 7.86 10.81 -11.01
N PRO A 495 7.22 10.65 -9.82
CA PRO A 495 7.93 10.69 -8.54
C PRO A 495 9.00 9.59 -8.40
N GLY A 496 8.70 8.38 -8.88
CA GLY A 496 9.64 7.27 -8.90
C GLY A 496 10.82 7.53 -9.84
N LEU A 497 10.57 8.14 -11.00
CA LEU A 497 11.59 8.51 -11.98
C LEU A 497 12.52 9.61 -11.45
N ILE A 498 11.98 10.61 -10.75
CA ILE A 498 12.78 11.66 -10.09
C ILE A 498 13.70 11.02 -9.04
N LEU A 499 13.16 10.17 -8.16
CA LEU A 499 13.96 9.50 -7.14
C LEU A 499 15.02 8.59 -7.75
N TYR A 500 14.69 7.89 -8.83
CA TYR A 500 15.64 7.08 -9.59
C TYR A 500 16.76 7.93 -10.19
N THR A 501 16.42 9.06 -10.82
CA THR A 501 17.39 9.99 -11.40
C THR A 501 18.31 10.58 -10.34
N PHE A 502 17.74 10.99 -9.20
CA PHE A 502 18.51 11.47 -8.05
C PHE A 502 19.47 10.39 -7.53
N ARG A 503 18.99 9.14 -7.35
CA ARG A 503 19.85 8.00 -6.96
C ARG A 503 20.95 7.71 -7.97
N MET A 504 20.67 7.84 -9.26
CA MET A 504 21.62 7.65 -10.35
C MET A 504 22.72 8.73 -10.37
N VAL A 505 22.37 9.98 -10.01
CA VAL A 505 23.34 11.09 -9.86
C VAL A 505 24.18 10.93 -8.59
N MET A 506 23.58 10.46 -7.49
CA MET A 506 24.27 10.21 -6.21
C MET A 506 25.09 8.90 -6.19
N ALA A 507 25.03 8.09 -7.25
CA ALA A 507 25.77 6.84 -7.34
C ALA A 507 27.28 7.09 -7.40
N LYS A 508 28.06 6.38 -6.58
CA LYS A 508 29.50 6.58 -6.44
C LYS A 508 30.31 5.89 -7.54
N THR A 509 29.87 4.70 -7.95
CA THR A 509 30.61 3.82 -8.85
C THR A 509 29.73 3.30 -9.99
N ALA A 510 30.36 2.79 -11.05
CA ALA A 510 29.65 2.14 -12.17
C ALA A 510 28.83 0.92 -11.71
N ALA A 511 29.35 0.15 -10.76
CA ALA A 511 28.64 -0.98 -10.16
C ALA A 511 27.42 -0.53 -9.33
N ASP A 512 27.52 0.55 -8.56
CA ASP A 512 26.36 1.11 -7.84
C ASP A 512 25.25 1.53 -8.81
N ARG A 513 25.62 2.16 -9.94
CA ARG A 513 24.67 2.53 -10.99
C ARG A 513 23.98 1.31 -11.61
N ARG A 514 24.72 0.23 -11.88
CA ARG A 514 24.14 -1.05 -12.35
C ARG A 514 23.21 -1.63 -11.30
N ASN A 515 23.58 -1.57 -10.02
CA ASN A 515 22.76 -2.09 -8.93
C ASN A 515 21.44 -1.31 -8.78
N ILE A 516 21.48 0.01 -8.93
CA ILE A 516 20.29 0.87 -8.95
C ILE A 516 19.37 0.50 -10.13
N LYS A 517 19.92 0.30 -11.33
CA LYS A 517 19.15 -0.17 -12.51
C LYS A 517 18.50 -1.54 -12.27
N GLN A 518 19.21 -2.47 -11.63
CA GLN A 518 18.70 -3.81 -11.36
C GLN A 518 17.62 -3.84 -10.26
N ASN A 519 17.61 -2.88 -9.34
CA ASN A 519 16.65 -2.80 -8.23
C ASN A 519 15.56 -1.74 -8.45
N GLN A 520 15.19 -1.47 -9.71
CA GLN A 520 14.19 -0.46 -10.05
C GLN A 520 12.75 -0.90 -9.78
N ALA A 521 12.48 -2.20 -9.68
CA ALA A 521 11.13 -2.71 -9.49
C ALA A 521 10.62 -2.44 -8.06
N PHE A 522 9.45 -1.80 -7.96
CA PHE A 522 8.78 -1.50 -6.70
C PHE A 522 7.58 -2.44 -6.51
N GLU A 523 7.25 -2.74 -5.25
CA GLU A 523 5.97 -3.36 -4.89
C GLU A 523 4.84 -2.32 -5.10
N TYR A 524 3.65 -2.77 -5.49
CA TYR A 524 2.50 -1.88 -5.65
C TYR A 524 1.90 -1.53 -4.29
N GLU A 525 1.89 -0.24 -3.95
CA GLU A 525 1.44 0.27 -2.66
C GLU A 525 -0.09 0.44 -2.63
N PHE A 526 -0.82 -0.67 -2.49
CA PHE A 526 -2.28 -0.69 -2.52
C PHE A 526 -2.92 0.32 -1.55
N GLY A 527 -2.35 0.50 -0.35
CA GLY A 527 -2.93 1.41 0.65
C GLY A 527 -3.00 2.86 0.18
N ALA A 528 -1.93 3.37 -0.42
CA ALA A 528 -1.88 4.74 -0.92
C ALA A 528 -2.78 4.92 -2.15
N MET A 529 -2.77 3.95 -3.06
CA MET A 529 -3.55 3.98 -4.31
C MET A 529 -5.05 3.92 -4.04
N TYR A 530 -5.50 3.11 -3.07
CA TYR A 530 -6.89 3.14 -2.60
C TYR A 530 -7.26 4.51 -2.02
N ALA A 531 -6.43 5.07 -1.14
CA ALA A 531 -6.75 6.32 -0.46
C ALA A 531 -6.93 7.50 -1.42
N TRP A 532 -6.06 7.64 -2.43
CA TRP A 532 -6.15 8.73 -3.42
C TRP A 532 -7.39 8.60 -4.29
N MET A 533 -7.63 7.40 -4.83
CA MET A 533 -8.80 7.11 -5.64
C MET A 533 -10.10 7.32 -4.85
N LEU A 534 -10.17 6.82 -3.61
CA LEU A 534 -11.33 6.98 -2.74
C LEU A 534 -11.54 8.43 -2.33
N CYS A 535 -10.48 9.22 -2.14
CA CYS A 535 -10.62 10.65 -1.87
C CYS A 535 -11.31 11.37 -3.04
N VAL A 536 -10.84 11.16 -4.27
CA VAL A 536 -11.46 11.77 -5.47
C VAL A 536 -12.89 11.27 -5.64
N PHE A 537 -13.15 9.97 -5.44
CA PHE A 537 -14.51 9.41 -5.43
C PHE A 537 -15.41 10.09 -4.38
N THR A 538 -14.90 10.32 -3.17
CA THR A 538 -15.64 11.01 -2.11
C THR A 538 -15.95 12.46 -2.49
N VAL A 539 -15.02 13.19 -3.13
CA VAL A 539 -15.27 14.54 -3.64
C VAL A 539 -16.37 14.52 -4.71
N ILE A 540 -16.30 13.58 -5.66
CA ILE A 540 -17.31 13.43 -6.71
C ILE A 540 -18.69 13.15 -6.09
N MET A 541 -18.78 12.21 -5.15
CA MET A 541 -20.03 11.87 -4.49
C MET A 541 -20.57 13.03 -3.64
N ALA A 542 -19.71 13.72 -2.88
CA ALA A 542 -20.07 14.85 -2.04
C ALA A 542 -20.76 15.97 -2.83
N TYR A 543 -20.21 16.31 -4.00
CA TYR A 543 -20.72 17.38 -4.86
C TYR A 543 -21.67 16.90 -5.98
N SER A 544 -21.90 15.60 -6.12
CA SER A 544 -22.72 15.03 -7.21
C SER A 544 -24.15 15.58 -7.30
N ILE A 545 -24.69 16.04 -6.17
CA ILE A 545 -26.06 16.57 -6.06
C ILE A 545 -26.07 18.10 -6.09
N THR A 546 -25.10 18.75 -5.42
CA THR A 546 -25.00 20.22 -5.39
C THR A 546 -24.48 20.78 -6.72
N CYS A 547 -23.55 20.08 -7.36
CA CYS A 547 -22.95 20.41 -8.64
C CYS A 547 -22.87 19.15 -9.53
N PRO A 548 -23.96 18.76 -10.22
CA PRO A 548 -24.03 17.51 -10.99
C PRO A 548 -23.02 17.39 -12.15
N ILE A 549 -22.46 18.51 -12.63
CA ILE A 549 -21.41 18.52 -13.68
C ILE A 549 -20.12 17.81 -13.23
N ILE A 550 -19.85 17.71 -11.92
CA ILE A 550 -18.64 17.03 -11.42
C ILE A 550 -18.61 15.53 -11.76
N VAL A 551 -19.78 14.89 -11.84
CA VAL A 551 -19.91 13.44 -11.99
C VAL A 551 -19.38 12.90 -13.32
N PRO A 552 -19.72 13.45 -14.51
CA PRO A 552 -19.15 12.96 -15.77
C PRO A 552 -17.62 13.11 -15.83
N PHE A 553 -17.05 14.19 -15.31
CA PHE A 553 -15.59 14.33 -15.20
C PHE A 553 -15.00 13.33 -14.20
N GLY A 554 -15.72 13.04 -13.12
CA GLY A 554 -15.38 11.98 -12.18
C GLY A 554 -15.40 10.58 -12.79
N LEU A 555 -16.35 10.31 -13.69
CA LEU A 555 -16.41 9.08 -14.46
C LEU A 555 -15.18 8.95 -15.38
N ILE A 556 -14.79 10.03 -16.07
CA ILE A 556 -13.56 10.07 -16.87
C ILE A 556 -12.33 9.80 -15.99
N TYR A 557 -12.25 10.41 -14.81
CA TYR A 557 -11.16 10.15 -13.85
C TYR A 557 -11.02 8.66 -13.52
N ILE A 558 -12.11 8.00 -13.11
CA ILE A 558 -12.03 6.60 -12.66
C ILE A 558 -11.78 5.63 -13.83
N LEU A 559 -12.27 5.95 -15.03
CA LEU A 559 -12.01 5.17 -16.25
C LEU A 559 -10.52 5.24 -16.60
N LEU A 560 -9.94 6.44 -16.64
CA LEU A 560 -8.51 6.63 -16.88
C LEU A 560 -7.68 5.97 -15.78
N LYS A 561 -8.09 6.12 -14.51
CA LYS A 561 -7.43 5.48 -13.36
C LYS A 561 -7.39 3.96 -13.53
N HIS A 562 -8.52 3.34 -13.87
CA HIS A 562 -8.60 1.90 -14.12
C HIS A 562 -7.68 1.44 -15.25
N MET A 563 -7.60 2.19 -16.34
CA MET A 563 -6.71 1.87 -17.46
C MET A 563 -5.24 1.99 -17.07
N VAL A 564 -4.86 3.07 -16.37
CA VAL A 564 -3.49 3.32 -15.92
C VAL A 564 -3.04 2.28 -14.89
N ASP A 565 -3.87 1.97 -13.90
CA ASP A 565 -3.53 0.98 -12.88
C ASP A 565 -3.39 -0.42 -13.46
N ARG A 566 -4.30 -0.81 -14.36
CA ARG A 566 -4.22 -2.09 -15.06
C ARG A 566 -2.93 -2.23 -15.86
N HIS A 567 -2.50 -1.17 -16.54
CA HIS A 567 -1.22 -1.14 -17.25
C HIS A 567 -0.03 -1.26 -16.29
N ASN A 568 -0.02 -0.40 -15.27
CA ASN A 568 1.07 -0.33 -14.31
C ASN A 568 1.24 -1.63 -13.52
N LEU A 569 0.15 -2.22 -13.01
CA LEU A 569 0.19 -3.48 -12.27
C LEU A 569 0.80 -4.63 -13.08
N TYR A 570 0.52 -4.67 -14.38
CA TYR A 570 1.01 -5.76 -15.23
C TYR A 570 2.46 -5.57 -15.69
N PHE A 571 2.86 -4.35 -16.07
CA PHE A 571 4.18 -4.12 -16.70
C PHE A 571 5.25 -3.56 -15.75
N ALA A 572 4.87 -2.87 -14.68
CA ALA A 572 5.77 -2.01 -13.93
C ALA A 572 6.02 -2.44 -12.48
N TYR A 573 5.08 -3.13 -11.85
CA TYR A 573 5.12 -3.46 -10.42
C TYR A 573 5.34 -4.95 -10.17
N LEU A 574 5.94 -5.25 -9.02
CA LEU A 574 6.06 -6.61 -8.51
C LEU A 574 4.75 -7.04 -7.82
N PRO A 575 4.37 -8.32 -7.91
CA PRO A 575 3.23 -8.84 -7.17
C PRO A 575 3.50 -8.72 -5.67
N ALA A 576 2.51 -8.23 -4.93
CA ALA A 576 2.52 -8.16 -3.48
C ALA A 576 1.40 -9.05 -2.93
N LYS A 577 1.71 -9.82 -1.88
CA LYS A 577 0.73 -10.65 -1.17
C LYS A 577 0.33 -9.93 0.12
N LEU A 578 -0.92 -9.48 0.20
CA LEU A 578 -1.50 -8.76 1.33
C LEU A 578 -2.64 -9.58 1.97
N GLU A 579 -3.01 -9.20 3.19
CA GLU A 579 -4.17 -9.78 3.86
C GLU A 579 -5.49 -9.16 3.34
N LYS A 580 -6.52 -9.99 3.20
CA LYS A 580 -7.87 -9.62 2.71
C LYS A 580 -8.49 -8.36 3.33
N ARG A 581 -8.11 -8.04 4.57
CA ARG A 581 -8.68 -6.94 5.37
C ARG A 581 -8.58 -5.57 4.69
N ILE A 582 -7.58 -5.37 3.82
CA ILE A 582 -7.42 -4.09 3.11
C ILE A 582 -8.57 -3.82 2.14
N HIS A 583 -9.02 -4.84 1.40
CA HIS A 583 -10.12 -4.71 0.43
C HIS A 583 -11.45 -4.39 1.13
N PHE A 584 -11.74 -5.07 2.24
CA PHE A 584 -12.92 -4.75 3.05
C PHE A 584 -12.84 -3.36 3.69
N ALA A 585 -11.65 -2.93 4.10
CA ALA A 585 -11.45 -1.57 4.62
C ALA A 585 -11.68 -0.51 3.53
N ALA A 586 -11.26 -0.75 2.29
CA ALA A 586 -11.55 0.12 1.15
C ALA A 586 -13.06 0.23 0.86
N VAL A 587 -13.79 -0.90 0.95
CA VAL A 587 -15.27 -0.90 0.84
C VAL A 587 -15.90 -0.04 1.93
N ASN A 588 -15.49 -0.21 3.19
CA ASN A 588 -16.02 0.59 4.29
C ASN A 588 -15.73 2.09 4.12
N GLN A 589 -14.56 2.45 3.56
CA GLN A 589 -14.24 3.85 3.25
C GLN A 589 -15.06 4.39 2.08
N ALA A 590 -15.33 3.60 1.05
CA ALA A 590 -16.23 3.99 -0.04
C ALA A 590 -17.66 4.28 0.44
N LEU A 591 -18.13 3.53 1.45
CA LEU A 591 -19.43 3.78 2.09
C LEU A 591 -19.47 5.12 2.87
N ALA A 592 -18.32 5.70 3.24
CA ALA A 592 -18.28 7.01 3.89
C ALA A 592 -18.60 8.15 2.91
N ALA A 593 -18.38 7.97 1.60
CA ALA A 593 -18.63 8.98 0.58
C ALA A 593 -20.10 9.47 0.53
N PRO A 594 -21.12 8.60 0.41
CA PRO A 594 -22.52 9.03 0.42
C PRO A 594 -22.98 9.57 1.78
N ILE A 595 -22.40 9.12 2.90
CA ILE A 595 -22.69 9.68 4.23
C ILE A 595 -22.21 11.14 4.30
N LEU A 596 -21.01 11.40 3.77
CA LEU A 596 -20.45 12.74 3.69
C LEU A 596 -21.25 13.63 2.71
N CYS A 597 -21.79 13.08 1.63
CA CYS A 597 -22.75 13.78 0.77
C CYS A 597 -24.04 14.18 1.53
N LEU A 598 -24.63 13.28 2.33
CA LEU A 598 -25.78 13.60 3.17
C LEU A 598 -25.46 14.68 4.21
N PHE A 599 -24.28 14.61 4.83
CA PHE A 599 -23.80 15.64 5.74
C PHE A 599 -23.69 17.01 5.05
N TRP A 600 -23.13 17.06 3.85
CA TRP A 600 -23.05 18.32 3.08
C TRP A 600 -24.42 18.88 2.68
N LEU A 601 -25.36 18.02 2.29
CA LEU A 601 -26.72 18.46 1.98
C LEU A 601 -27.46 18.96 3.22
N TYR A 602 -27.30 18.29 4.37
CA TYR A 602 -27.82 18.79 5.65
C TYR A 602 -27.23 20.16 5.98
N PHE A 603 -25.90 20.30 5.88
CA PHE A 603 -25.24 21.57 6.14
C PHE A 603 -25.74 22.66 5.19
N PHE A 604 -25.86 22.38 3.89
CA PHE A 604 -26.44 23.30 2.91
C PHE A 604 -27.88 23.69 3.26
N SER A 605 -28.75 22.74 3.60
CA SER A 605 -30.14 22.99 3.99
C SER A 605 -30.23 23.84 5.26
N PHE A 606 -29.39 23.55 6.25
CA PHE A 606 -29.31 24.31 7.49
C PHE A 606 -28.93 25.77 7.26
N LEU A 607 -27.94 26.03 6.39
CA LEU A 607 -27.49 27.39 6.09
C LEU A 607 -28.53 28.18 5.28
N ARG A 608 -29.23 27.52 4.36
CA ARG A 608 -30.14 28.19 3.42
C ARG A 608 -31.56 28.37 3.95
N LEU A 609 -32.11 27.36 4.63
CA LEU A 609 -33.51 27.35 5.08
C LEU A 609 -33.65 27.47 6.61
N GLY A 610 -32.55 27.32 7.35
CA GLY A 610 -32.57 27.30 8.82
C GLY A 610 -33.01 25.95 9.41
N LEU A 611 -32.94 25.84 10.74
CA LEU A 611 -33.24 24.60 11.48
C LEU A 611 -34.73 24.21 11.47
N LYS A 612 -35.62 25.20 11.35
CA LYS A 612 -37.08 24.99 11.46
C LYS A 612 -37.71 24.47 10.17
N ALA A 613 -36.98 24.48 9.06
CA ALA A 613 -37.49 24.03 7.79
C ALA A 613 -37.66 22.49 7.75
N PRO A 614 -38.79 21.97 7.23
CA PRO A 614 -39.05 20.53 7.14
C PRO A 614 -37.93 19.75 6.43
N LEU A 615 -37.35 20.33 5.37
CA LEU A 615 -36.25 19.72 4.61
C LEU A 615 -34.98 19.53 5.45
N THR A 616 -34.62 20.53 6.27
CA THR A 616 -33.45 20.48 7.16
C THR A 616 -33.66 19.41 8.24
N LEU A 617 -34.87 19.30 8.79
CA LEU A 617 -35.20 18.26 9.77
C LEU A 617 -35.16 16.86 9.15
N PHE A 618 -35.67 16.70 7.94
CA PHE A 618 -35.67 15.41 7.26
C PHE A 618 -34.26 14.96 6.86
N THR A 619 -33.44 15.85 6.29
CA THR A 619 -32.03 15.56 5.97
C THR A 619 -31.22 15.23 7.23
N PHE A 620 -31.47 15.92 8.35
CA PHE A 620 -30.88 15.60 9.64
C PHE A 620 -31.29 14.22 10.15
N LEU A 621 -32.58 13.88 10.08
CA LEU A 621 -33.08 12.57 10.49
C LEU A 621 -32.49 11.44 9.62
N ALA A 622 -32.40 11.65 8.30
CA ALA A 622 -31.77 10.70 7.39
C ALA A 622 -30.28 10.51 7.71
N LEU A 623 -29.56 11.60 7.98
CA LEU A 623 -28.15 11.53 8.41
C LEU A 623 -28.00 10.79 9.75
N LEU A 624 -28.84 11.10 10.74
CA LEU A 624 -28.81 10.45 12.04
C LEU A 624 -29.11 8.94 11.93
N LEU A 625 -30.12 8.58 11.15
CA LEU A 625 -30.51 7.19 10.91
C LEU A 625 -29.37 6.42 10.22
N THR A 626 -28.73 7.02 9.21
CA THR A 626 -27.62 6.38 8.49
C THR A 626 -26.39 6.20 9.39
N ILE A 627 -26.06 7.18 10.21
CA ILE A 627 -25.00 7.06 11.22
C ILE A 627 -25.36 5.97 12.25
N LEU A 628 -26.60 5.93 12.73
CA LEU A 628 -27.04 4.93 13.71
C LEU A 628 -27.01 3.51 13.11
N VAL A 629 -27.39 3.34 11.85
CA VAL A 629 -27.28 2.06 11.13
C VAL A 629 -25.81 1.66 10.97
N CYS A 630 -24.92 2.60 10.64
CA CYS A 630 -23.47 2.33 10.53
C CYS A 630 -22.85 1.96 11.89
N LEU A 631 -23.23 2.68 12.95
CA LEU A 631 -22.81 2.39 14.32
C LEU A 631 -23.37 1.04 14.77
N ALA A 632 -24.64 0.75 14.50
CA ALA A 632 -25.24 -0.55 14.77
C ALA A 632 -24.50 -1.65 14.02
N TYR A 633 -24.24 -1.51 12.72
CA TYR A 633 -23.48 -2.50 11.93
C TYR A 633 -22.07 -2.72 12.50
N THR A 634 -21.38 -1.64 12.88
CA THR A 634 -20.04 -1.70 13.46
C THR A 634 -20.08 -2.35 14.85
N CYS A 635 -21.03 -1.95 15.70
CA CYS A 635 -21.24 -2.52 17.03
C CYS A 635 -21.67 -3.98 16.95
N PHE A 636 -22.64 -4.34 16.12
CA PHE A 636 -23.06 -5.73 15.89
C PHE A 636 -21.92 -6.55 15.27
N GLY A 637 -21.06 -5.97 14.42
CA GLY A 637 -19.84 -6.60 13.94
C GLY A 637 -18.82 -6.86 15.05
N CYS A 638 -18.61 -5.88 15.94
CA CYS A 638 -17.79 -6.00 17.15
C CYS A 638 -18.37 -7.02 18.13
N PHE A 639 -19.69 -7.01 18.36
CA PHE A 639 -20.40 -8.00 19.17
C PHE A 639 -20.38 -9.38 18.51
N LYS A 640 -20.37 -9.50 17.17
CA LYS A 640 -20.14 -10.77 16.47
C LYS A 640 -18.71 -11.27 16.66
N HIS A 641 -17.73 -10.36 16.73
CA HIS A 641 -16.33 -10.71 16.99
C HIS A 641 -16.07 -11.04 18.47
N LEU A 642 -16.87 -10.48 19.38
CA LEU A 642 -16.84 -10.77 20.82
C LEU A 642 -17.79 -11.92 21.23
N SER A 643 -18.73 -12.30 20.36
CA SER A 643 -19.66 -13.40 20.62
C SER A 643 -18.94 -14.73 20.38
N PRO A 644 -18.83 -15.60 21.40
CA PRO A 644 -18.09 -16.87 21.30
C PRO A 644 -18.68 -17.85 20.28
N LEU A 645 -19.85 -17.55 19.68
CA LEU A 645 -20.49 -18.39 18.66
C LEU A 645 -19.84 -18.31 17.27
N ASN A 646 -19.02 -17.31 16.95
CA ASN A 646 -18.45 -17.17 15.59
C ASN A 646 -17.19 -18.01 15.32
N TYR A 647 -16.69 -18.76 16.31
CA TYR A 647 -15.69 -19.79 16.05
C TYR A 647 -16.30 -21.18 15.82
N LYS A 648 -17.62 -21.24 15.68
CA LYS A 648 -18.35 -22.39 15.17
C LYS A 648 -19.02 -21.90 13.87
N THR A 649 -18.80 -22.61 12.77
CA THR A 649 -19.47 -22.43 11.47
C THR A 649 -18.79 -21.48 10.45
N GLU A 650 -17.62 -21.90 9.95
CA GLU A 650 -17.39 -22.03 8.48
C GLU A 650 -16.95 -23.48 8.15
N GLU A 651 -17.56 -24.46 8.83
CA GLU A 651 -17.69 -25.82 8.30
C GLU A 651 -19.02 -25.89 7.53
N SER A 652 -19.12 -25.21 6.38
CA SER A 652 -20.20 -25.50 5.44
C SER A 652 -19.73 -26.57 4.47
N ALA A 653 -19.88 -27.83 4.90
CA ALA A 653 -20.38 -28.96 4.11
C ALA A 653 -20.06 -28.97 2.59
N SER A 654 -18.81 -28.78 2.18
CA SER A 654 -18.36 -29.03 0.81
C SER A 654 -17.10 -29.90 0.72
N ASP A 655 -16.62 -30.44 1.84
CA ASP A 655 -15.38 -31.24 1.88
C ASP A 655 -15.62 -32.72 2.21
N LYS A 656 -16.82 -33.23 1.91
CA LYS A 656 -17.10 -34.67 1.83
C LYS A 656 -17.37 -35.05 0.40
N GLY A 657 -16.30 -35.24 -0.37
CA GLY A 657 -16.38 -35.87 -1.68
C GLY A 657 -15.48 -35.26 -2.75
N SER A 658 -14.16 -35.23 -2.54
CA SER A 658 -13.20 -35.27 -3.66
C SER A 658 -11.79 -35.62 -3.20
N GLU A 659 -11.60 -36.77 -2.55
CA GLU A 659 -10.29 -37.41 -2.48
C GLU A 659 -9.98 -38.08 -3.84
N ALA A 660 -9.63 -37.28 -4.84
CA ALA A 660 -9.03 -37.74 -6.08
C ALA A 660 -8.32 -36.56 -6.74
N GLY A 661 -7.05 -36.36 -6.38
CA GLY A 661 -6.20 -35.30 -6.94
C GLY A 661 -5.27 -34.72 -5.88
N ALA A 662 -4.33 -35.52 -5.39
CA ALA A 662 -3.29 -35.08 -4.47
C ALA A 662 -2.40 -34.01 -5.15
N HIS A 663 -2.74 -32.74 -4.98
CA HIS A 663 -1.79 -31.65 -5.17
C HIS A 663 -0.84 -31.63 -3.96
N VAL A 664 0.44 -31.90 -4.24
CA VAL A 664 1.55 -31.81 -3.29
C VAL A 664 1.46 -30.47 -2.54
N PRO A 665 1.41 -30.46 -1.19
CA PRO A 665 1.44 -29.21 -0.44
C PRO A 665 2.74 -28.47 -0.77
N SER A 666 2.64 -27.16 -0.99
CA SER A 666 3.79 -26.28 -1.16
C SER A 666 4.80 -26.50 -0.02
N PRO A 667 6.11 -26.51 -0.30
CA PRO A 667 7.12 -26.80 0.70
C PRO A 667 7.01 -25.84 1.89
N PHE A 668 7.21 -26.38 3.09
CA PHE A 668 7.19 -25.68 4.37
C PHE A 668 8.06 -24.41 4.32
N THR A 669 7.46 -23.23 4.30
CA THR A 669 8.19 -21.98 4.55
C THR A 669 8.27 -21.73 6.04
N SER A 670 9.42 -22.05 6.64
CA SER A 670 9.69 -21.79 8.07
C SER A 670 9.55 -20.30 8.40
N TYR A 671 9.03 -19.99 9.60
CA TYR A 671 8.84 -18.64 10.13
C TYR A 671 10.16 -18.02 10.62
N VAL A 672 11.18 -18.07 9.76
CA VAL A 672 12.54 -17.59 10.05
C VAL A 672 12.90 -16.51 9.02
N PRO A 673 13.54 -15.41 9.43
CA PRO A 673 14.15 -14.47 8.49
C PRO A 673 15.01 -15.24 7.47
N ARG A 674 14.72 -15.09 6.17
CA ARG A 674 15.44 -15.81 5.08
C ARG A 674 16.97 -15.71 5.18
N ILE A 675 17.47 -14.63 5.78
CA ILE A 675 18.89 -14.35 5.98
C ILE A 675 19.52 -15.32 6.99
N LEU A 676 18.81 -15.67 8.07
CA LEU A 676 19.31 -16.64 9.04
C LEU A 676 19.38 -18.05 8.42
N ASN A 677 18.41 -18.42 7.58
CA ASN A 677 18.45 -19.67 6.82
C ASN A 677 19.55 -19.70 5.75
N SER A 678 19.80 -18.57 5.08
CA SER A 678 20.90 -18.51 4.12
C SER A 678 22.26 -18.57 4.81
N LEU A 679 22.43 -17.90 5.96
CA LEU A 679 23.67 -17.92 6.72
C LEU A 679 23.93 -19.30 7.33
N SER A 680 22.90 -19.99 7.83
CA SER A 680 23.04 -21.37 8.31
C SER A 680 23.39 -22.32 7.17
N SER A 681 22.71 -22.23 6.02
CA SER A 681 23.03 -23.04 4.83
C SER A 681 24.44 -22.75 4.28
N GLU A 682 24.89 -21.50 4.31
CA GLU A 682 26.23 -21.07 3.87
C GLU A 682 27.30 -21.57 4.86
N LYS A 683 27.02 -21.57 6.17
CA LYS A 683 27.86 -22.21 7.19
C LYS A 683 27.94 -23.72 7.02
N THR A 684 26.84 -24.39 6.67
CA THR A 684 26.85 -25.84 6.39
C THR A 684 27.67 -26.15 5.13
N ALA A 685 27.65 -25.28 4.13
CA ALA A 685 28.49 -25.42 2.93
C ALA A 685 29.98 -25.07 3.16
N LEU A 686 30.28 -24.24 4.16
CA LEU A 686 31.64 -23.82 4.54
C LEU A 686 32.24 -24.64 5.69
N SER A 687 31.46 -25.50 6.35
CA SER A 687 31.99 -26.41 7.37
C SER A 687 32.77 -27.53 6.66
N PRO A 688 34.00 -27.86 7.11
CA PRO A 688 34.74 -28.98 6.54
C PRO A 688 34.05 -30.27 6.94
N GLN A 689 33.10 -30.75 6.14
CA GLN A 689 32.65 -32.14 6.20
C GLN A 689 33.83 -33.03 5.82
N GLN A 690 34.52 -33.49 6.86
CA GLN A 690 35.00 -34.85 7.04
C GLN A 690 35.46 -35.50 5.73
N GLN A 691 36.77 -35.39 5.47
CA GLN A 691 37.49 -36.20 4.49
C GLN A 691 37.09 -37.67 4.61
N GLN A 692 36.16 -38.12 3.76
CA GLN A 692 36.15 -39.51 3.34
C GLN A 692 37.30 -39.67 2.36
N THR A 693 38.40 -40.18 2.91
CA THR A 693 39.60 -40.60 2.22
C THR A 693 39.24 -41.60 1.13
N TYR A 694 39.26 -41.20 -0.15
CA TYR A 694 39.34 -42.16 -1.24
C TYR A 694 40.78 -42.68 -1.28
N GLY A 695 40.95 -43.91 -0.81
CA GLY A 695 42.21 -44.64 -0.88
C GLY A 695 42.62 -44.92 -2.32
N ALA A 696 43.89 -44.66 -2.63
CA ALA A 696 44.55 -45.13 -3.83
C ALA A 696 44.96 -46.60 -3.65
N ILE A 697 44.61 -47.47 -4.60
CA ILE A 697 45.35 -48.71 -4.89
C ILE A 697 45.46 -48.87 -6.41
N HIS A 698 46.70 -49.05 -6.85
CA HIS A 698 47.14 -49.34 -8.22
C HIS A 698 47.00 -50.85 -8.56
N ASN A 699 46.80 -51.13 -9.86
CA ASN A 699 47.44 -52.19 -10.69
C ASN A 699 46.95 -53.68 -10.73
N ILE A 700 46.45 -54.12 -11.92
CA ILE A 700 47.03 -55.11 -12.90
C ILE A 700 46.02 -56.05 -13.64
N SER A 701 46.17 -56.13 -14.98
CA SER A 701 45.81 -57.16 -16.01
C SER A 701 44.35 -57.64 -16.18
N GLY A 702 43.80 -57.88 -17.39
CA GLY A 702 44.33 -57.90 -18.76
C GLY A 702 43.27 -58.40 -19.78
N THR A 703 43.64 -58.34 -21.07
CA THR A 703 43.06 -58.96 -22.30
C THR A 703 41.85 -58.34 -23.05
N VAL A 704 42.13 -58.08 -24.35
CA VAL A 704 41.38 -57.56 -25.54
C VAL A 704 40.75 -58.80 -26.27
N PRO A 705 39.81 -58.80 -27.27
CA PRO A 705 39.65 -57.84 -28.39
C PRO A 705 38.27 -57.58 -29.07
N GLY A 706 38.27 -56.60 -30.00
CA GLY A 706 37.37 -56.50 -31.20
C GLY A 706 36.83 -55.08 -31.50
N GLN A 707 37.49 -54.24 -32.31
CA GLN A 707 37.18 -53.86 -33.74
C GLN A 707 35.77 -53.27 -33.98
N CYS A 708 35.49 -52.18 -34.73
CA CYS A 708 36.17 -51.57 -35.89
C CYS A 708 35.66 -50.12 -36.18
N LEU A 709 36.60 -49.22 -36.49
CA LEU A 709 36.66 -48.16 -37.53
C LEU A 709 35.40 -47.43 -38.10
N ASP A 710 35.38 -46.11 -37.86
CA ASP A 710 35.59 -44.99 -38.82
C ASP A 710 34.59 -44.57 -39.94
N GLN A 711 34.57 -43.23 -40.09
CA GLN A 711 34.39 -42.38 -41.28
C GLN A 711 33.06 -41.65 -41.57
N SER A 712 33.23 -40.32 -41.63
CA SER A 712 32.43 -39.26 -42.23
C SER A 712 32.48 -39.25 -43.76
N PRO A 713 31.64 -38.45 -44.43
CA PRO A 713 32.04 -37.82 -45.69
C PRO A 713 31.80 -36.30 -45.73
N VAL A 714 32.60 -35.67 -46.60
CA VAL A 714 32.71 -34.23 -46.90
C VAL A 714 32.31 -34.01 -48.37
N ASP A 715 31.67 -32.86 -48.63
CA ASP A 715 31.52 -32.04 -49.86
C ASP A 715 31.05 -32.63 -51.20
N SER A 716 30.03 -31.97 -51.79
CA SER A 716 30.07 -31.57 -53.21
C SER A 716 29.06 -30.45 -53.54
N VAL A 717 29.50 -29.62 -54.48
CA VAL A 717 29.04 -28.31 -54.96
C VAL A 717 27.96 -28.38 -56.06
N ALA A 718 27.31 -27.22 -56.30
CA ALA A 718 26.71 -26.72 -57.54
C ALA A 718 25.19 -26.80 -57.76
N ALA A 719 24.69 -25.66 -58.23
CA ALA A 719 23.32 -25.26 -58.53
C ALA A 719 22.86 -25.68 -59.93
N ALA A 720 21.54 -25.80 -60.11
CA ALA A 720 20.84 -25.55 -61.38
C ALA A 720 19.38 -25.15 -61.10
N CYS A 721 18.99 -23.98 -61.62
CA CYS A 721 17.61 -23.53 -61.76
C CYS A 721 16.88 -24.34 -62.83
N GLN A 722 15.57 -24.60 -62.67
CA GLN A 722 14.54 -24.32 -63.69
C GLN A 722 13.11 -24.58 -63.17
N GLU A 723 12.23 -23.61 -63.48
CA GLU A 723 10.78 -23.66 -63.76
C GLU A 723 9.83 -24.20 -62.67
N ALA A 724 8.79 -23.51 -62.21
CA ALA A 724 7.97 -22.43 -62.77
C ALA A 724 7.37 -21.53 -61.67
#